data_AF-A0A969CI50-F1
#
_entry.id   AF-A0A969CI50-F1
#
_cell.length_a   1.000
_cell.length_b   1.000
_cell.length_c   1.000
_cell.angle_alpha   90.00
_cell.angle_beta   90.00
_cell.angle_gamma   90.00
#
_symmetry.space_group_name_H-M   'P 1'
#
loop_
_entity.id
_entity.type
_entity.pdbx_description
1 polymer ?
#
loop_
_entity_poly.entity_id
_entity_poly.type
_entity_poly.pdbx_seq_one_letter_code
_entity_poly.pdbx_strand_id
1 'polypeptide(L)'
;MSGLLAIAFFVSGMSPLALAVEYSETLPSAPGYNYENDGDYLGYLPNDYYAKQGKLTDKEKAGLQTWYFWTGGNDKFFRDLSTGKILSDSKGYAGTFDFLKLVDARPPNDPVAQADKTFTPLQREDRFKTIGVINDPGCKAATEPDEYGLWLDNCNQDPHSTGIMGARKFKNPNFDPLKWNVEEYYKEGAQVEPPYRIGLSCGICHISFNPLDPPQDPEHPSWQNLSGAIGNQYIREGGLFGRNLPKDDFIKELVELQPPGTSDTSRNATDHIDNPNAINSIFNLGDRPTFTEVMNDGSEKEVYHILKDGADSVGLGEAAERVYVNIGVCSDEWLKHHEIIAGIDPQTPFSREKALQPGTCDHDFYIKTASRMDNAAEFLKTIKPYHLADAPNGQAYLTKDEAVLSKGKKLFAHNCAQCHSSKQPPRDLSVEDYQAWYEESVLAADFLDHNFLSTDERYSITEIGTNASRALGTNASGGHIWNDYSSKTFKELPSPNALELENPLKTDQTLKFRPKTSGYYRVPSLISVWSSAPLLLNNSVGKFTGDPSVAGRMEAFNDAIEKLLWPEKRDHVIKRTRQDTQLDLKSIGLGAGKVTVPQGTPAKLVANLDPNNVPLAFIAVPLLQQPLVSRLVAAGVNILPKGWVAPLLLKQNTAPDFVEDRGHVFGTDLPDEDKQALIEFIKTF
;
A
#
# COMPACT_ATOMS: atom_id res chain seq x y z
N MET A 1 -49.99 46.15 24.39
CA MET A 1 -50.53 47.53 24.50
C MET A 1 -49.41 48.41 25.04
N SER A 2 -49.17 49.53 24.36
CA SER A 2 -48.25 50.63 24.74
C SER A 2 -46.75 50.29 24.60
N GLY A 3 -45.94 50.86 23.71
CA GLY A 3 -45.98 52.16 23.03
C GLY A 3 -44.60 52.79 23.23
N LEU A 4 -43.72 52.70 22.22
CA LEU A 4 -43.23 53.84 21.42
C LEU A 4 -42.68 55.04 22.23
N LEU A 5 -41.39 55.32 22.11
CA LEU A 5 -40.92 56.58 21.50
C LEU A 5 -39.45 56.50 21.05
N ALA A 6 -39.25 56.85 19.79
CA ALA A 6 -37.97 57.08 19.13
C ALA A 6 -37.47 58.51 19.36
N ILE A 7 -36.15 58.72 19.29
CA ILE A 7 -35.55 60.00 18.92
C ILE A 7 -34.42 59.74 17.90
N ALA A 8 -34.51 60.46 16.79
CA ALA A 8 -33.67 60.43 15.61
C ALA A 8 -32.43 61.35 15.72
N PHE A 9 -31.36 61.08 14.96
CA PHE A 9 -31.01 61.82 13.72
C PHE A 9 -29.69 61.33 13.10
N PHE A 10 -29.64 61.49 11.78
CA PHE A 10 -28.66 61.08 10.76
C PHE A 10 -27.21 61.60 10.96
N VAL A 11 -26.22 60.92 10.33
CA VAL A 11 -25.41 61.45 9.19
C VAL A 11 -24.43 60.37 8.65
N SER A 12 -24.45 60.28 7.32
CA SER A 12 -23.64 59.58 6.29
C SER A 12 -22.28 58.93 6.58
N GLY A 13 -22.12 57.72 6.03
CA GLY A 13 -21.08 57.40 5.03
C GLY A 13 -19.80 56.72 5.52
N MET A 14 -19.68 55.39 5.31
CA MET A 14 -18.45 54.66 4.92
C MET A 14 -18.73 53.14 4.78
N SER A 15 -18.01 52.50 3.86
CA SER A 15 -18.15 51.13 3.30
C SER A 15 -18.08 49.97 4.32
N PRO A 16 -18.59 48.76 4.00
CA PRO A 16 -18.52 47.60 4.87
C PRO A 16 -17.19 46.85 4.66
N LEU A 17 -16.26 47.02 5.59
CA LEU A 17 -15.18 46.07 5.83
C LEU A 17 -15.00 45.95 7.35
N ALA A 18 -14.72 44.71 7.78
CA ALA A 18 -14.44 44.28 9.15
C ALA A 18 -15.67 44.06 10.06
N LEU A 19 -16.18 42.82 10.06
CA LEU A 19 -16.66 42.17 11.28
C LEU A 19 -16.30 40.67 11.22
N ALA A 20 -15.09 40.35 11.63
CA ALA A 20 -14.74 39.09 12.25
C ALA A 20 -13.73 39.41 13.35
N VAL A 21 -13.72 38.57 14.40
CA VAL A 21 -12.90 38.64 15.62
C VAL A 21 -13.60 39.33 16.78
N GLU A 22 -14.23 38.52 17.63
CA GLU A 22 -13.91 38.44 19.06
C GLU A 22 -14.76 37.32 19.70
N TYR A 23 -14.19 36.11 19.78
CA TYR A 23 -14.40 35.18 20.89
C TYR A 23 -13.12 34.35 21.02
N SER A 24 -12.20 34.87 21.83
CA SER A 24 -11.02 34.20 22.34
C SER A 24 -11.23 34.00 23.83
N GLU A 25 -11.57 32.78 24.24
CA GLU A 25 -11.25 32.32 25.59
C GLU A 25 -10.43 31.03 25.49
N THR A 26 -9.28 31.12 26.13
CA THR A 26 -8.08 30.33 25.98
C THR A 26 -8.15 29.00 26.74
N LEU A 27 -7.79 27.90 26.08
CA LEU A 27 -7.20 26.72 26.72
C LEU A 27 -5.69 26.70 26.45
N PRO A 28 -4.85 26.29 27.41
CA PRO A 28 -3.41 26.46 27.33
C PRO A 28 -2.80 25.58 26.23
N SER A 29 -2.30 26.24 25.19
CA SER A 29 -1.45 25.67 24.16
C SER A 29 -0.14 25.15 24.77
N ALA A 30 0.27 23.94 24.41
CA ALA A 30 1.66 23.52 24.60
C ALA A 30 2.61 24.52 23.90
N PRO A 31 3.83 24.72 24.43
CA PRO A 31 4.72 25.72 23.90
C PRO A 31 5.19 25.34 22.49
N GLY A 32 4.78 26.12 21.48
CA GLY A 32 5.67 26.48 20.39
C GLY A 32 5.46 25.88 19.00
N TYR A 33 4.30 25.36 18.61
CA TYR A 33 4.04 25.03 17.20
C TYR A 33 2.84 25.81 16.65
N ASN A 34 3.12 26.77 15.77
CA ASN A 34 2.11 27.54 15.05
C ASN A 34 1.82 26.85 13.70
N TYR A 35 0.73 26.09 13.65
CA TYR A 35 0.29 25.37 12.44
C TYR A 35 -0.11 26.29 11.28
N GLU A 36 -0.31 27.59 11.51
CA GLU A 36 -0.62 28.56 10.45
C GLU A 36 0.64 29.06 9.71
N ASN A 37 1.85 28.75 10.18
CA ASN A 37 3.11 29.34 9.68
C ASN A 37 4.23 28.32 9.38
N ASP A 38 3.94 27.03 9.45
CA ASP A 38 4.88 26.01 8.96
C ASP A 38 4.70 25.86 7.45
N GLY A 39 5.60 26.46 6.66
CA GLY A 39 5.64 26.31 5.20
C GLY A 39 5.77 24.86 4.70
N ASP A 40 5.82 23.88 5.60
CA ASP A 40 5.85 22.44 5.32
C ASP A 40 4.53 21.71 5.65
N TYR A 41 3.50 22.44 6.12
CA TYR A 41 2.11 21.98 6.26
C TYR A 41 1.95 20.70 7.10
N LEU A 42 2.75 20.52 8.16
CA LEU A 42 2.65 19.40 9.08
C LEU A 42 1.33 19.44 9.90
N GLY A 43 0.93 18.28 10.44
CA GLY A 43 -0.41 18.07 10.98
C GLY A 43 -0.52 18.12 12.50
N TYR A 44 -1.76 18.23 12.98
CA TYR A 44 -2.03 18.24 14.41
C TYR A 44 -1.82 16.87 15.05
N LEU A 45 -1.15 16.85 16.20
CA LEU A 45 -1.14 15.72 17.12
C LEU A 45 -1.30 16.24 18.54
N PRO A 46 -2.16 15.63 19.37
CA PRO A 46 -2.38 16.12 20.71
C PRO A 46 -1.20 15.73 21.62
N ASN A 47 -0.95 16.54 22.66
CA ASN A 47 0.21 16.37 23.56
C ASN A 47 0.19 15.03 24.30
N ASP A 48 -0.98 14.52 24.63
CA ASP A 48 -1.17 13.23 25.30
C ASP A 48 -0.79 12.06 24.37
N TYR A 49 -0.99 12.21 23.05
CA TYR A 49 -0.49 11.23 22.08
C TYR A 49 1.04 11.20 22.08
N TYR A 50 1.72 12.35 22.02
CA TYR A 50 3.17 12.40 22.16
C TYR A 50 3.66 11.79 23.48
N ALA A 51 2.96 12.06 24.59
CA ALA A 51 3.33 11.52 25.89
C ALA A 51 3.25 9.98 25.94
N LYS A 52 2.30 9.38 25.21
CA LYS A 52 2.10 7.93 25.15
C LYS A 52 3.05 7.19 24.19
N GLN A 53 3.59 7.87 23.18
CA GLN A 53 4.69 7.32 22.36
C GLN A 53 6.01 7.19 23.15
N GLY A 54 6.01 7.53 24.44
CA GLY A 54 7.20 7.65 25.27
C GLY A 54 7.84 9.03 25.16
N LYS A 55 8.98 9.22 25.82
CA LYS A 55 9.75 10.46 25.71
C LYS A 55 10.51 10.50 24.39
N LEU A 56 9.81 10.85 23.31
CA LEU A 56 10.44 11.09 22.01
C LEU A 56 11.37 12.32 22.07
N THR A 57 12.55 12.18 21.49
CA THR A 57 13.48 13.26 21.15
C THR A 57 12.88 14.17 20.07
N ASP A 58 13.47 15.35 19.86
CA ASP A 58 12.96 16.29 18.86
C ASP A 58 13.09 15.74 17.42
N LYS A 59 14.13 14.93 17.15
CA LYS A 59 14.28 14.24 15.86
C LYS A 59 13.16 13.21 15.65
N GLU A 60 12.88 12.38 16.65
CA GLU A 60 11.81 11.38 16.57
C GLU A 60 10.43 12.04 16.44
N LYS A 61 10.18 13.17 17.11
CA LYS A 61 8.93 13.94 16.91
C LYS A 61 8.81 14.48 15.49
N ALA A 62 9.89 15.06 14.95
CA ALA A 62 9.92 15.54 13.57
C ALA A 62 9.75 14.38 12.56
N GLY A 63 10.29 13.21 12.89
CA GLY A 63 10.14 11.99 12.13
C GLY A 63 8.71 11.47 12.12
N LEU A 64 8.06 11.44 13.28
CA LEU A 64 6.66 11.08 13.44
C LEU A 64 5.78 12.00 12.59
N GLN A 65 5.97 13.32 12.71
CA GLN A 65 5.25 14.31 11.92
C GLN A 65 5.46 14.12 10.41
N THR A 66 6.70 13.83 9.99
CA THR A 66 7.01 13.52 8.59
C THR A 66 6.22 12.29 8.13
N TRP A 67 6.31 11.20 8.89
CA TRP A 67 5.65 9.94 8.55
C TRP A 67 4.12 10.06 8.43
N TYR A 68 3.51 10.85 9.33
CA TYR A 68 2.06 10.99 9.41
C TYR A 68 1.48 11.97 8.40
N PHE A 69 2.22 13.03 8.06
CA PHE A 69 1.61 14.20 7.40
C PHE A 69 2.41 14.76 6.23
N TRP A 70 3.72 14.50 6.13
CA TRP A 70 4.48 15.05 5.00
C TRP A 70 4.00 14.40 3.70
N THR A 71 3.55 15.23 2.74
CA THR A 71 3.09 14.80 1.42
C THR A 71 4.11 15.06 0.31
N GLY A 72 5.13 15.89 0.59
CA GLY A 72 6.16 16.23 -0.39
C GLY A 72 5.64 16.93 -1.65
N GLY A 73 4.52 17.64 -1.55
CA GLY A 73 3.94 18.37 -2.70
C GLY A 73 3.33 17.45 -3.78
N ASN A 74 3.05 16.18 -3.44
CA ASN A 74 2.48 15.23 -4.39
C ASN A 74 1.00 15.48 -4.75
N ASP A 75 0.36 16.50 -4.19
CA ASP A 75 -0.99 16.92 -4.55
C ASP A 75 -1.08 17.39 -6.01
N LYS A 76 0.00 18.01 -6.53
CA LYS A 76 0.11 18.32 -7.96
C LYS A 76 0.13 17.06 -8.80
N PHE A 77 0.91 16.05 -8.42
CA PHE A 77 1.00 14.79 -9.14
C PHE A 77 -0.36 14.11 -9.22
N PHE A 78 -1.07 13.98 -8.10
CA PHE A 78 -2.39 13.36 -8.10
C PHE A 78 -3.44 14.18 -8.84
N ARG A 79 -3.32 15.52 -8.85
CA ARG A 79 -4.17 16.37 -9.70
C ARG A 79 -3.88 16.17 -11.18
N ASP A 80 -2.61 16.15 -11.58
CA ASP A 80 -2.20 15.90 -12.96
C ASP A 80 -2.66 14.48 -13.39
N LEU A 81 -2.60 13.49 -12.49
CA LEU A 81 -3.15 12.15 -12.71
C LEU A 81 -4.67 12.20 -12.90
N SER A 82 -5.38 12.93 -12.05
CA SER A 82 -6.83 13.12 -12.13
C SER A 82 -7.27 13.72 -13.47
N THR A 83 -6.58 14.76 -13.93
CA THR A 83 -6.90 15.45 -15.20
C THR A 83 -6.60 14.62 -16.44
N GLY A 84 -5.80 13.55 -16.30
CA GLY A 84 -5.30 12.76 -17.41
C GLY A 84 -4.07 13.37 -18.09
N LYS A 85 -3.50 14.46 -17.58
CA LYS A 85 -2.37 15.18 -18.19
C LYS A 85 -1.06 14.39 -18.21
N ILE A 86 -0.87 13.50 -17.23
CA ILE A 86 0.33 12.66 -17.12
C ILE A 86 0.06 11.19 -17.41
N LEU A 87 -1.21 10.84 -17.65
CA LEU A 87 -1.55 9.63 -18.36
C LEU A 87 -1.31 9.97 -19.82
N SER A 88 -0.67 9.11 -20.61
CA SER A 88 -0.43 9.46 -22.01
C SER A 88 -1.76 9.87 -22.64
N ASP A 89 -1.80 11.09 -23.20
CA ASP A 89 -3.00 11.89 -23.56
C ASP A 89 -4.06 11.15 -24.40
N SER A 90 -3.76 9.94 -24.84
CA SER A 90 -4.64 9.07 -25.58
C SER A 90 -5.39 8.02 -24.74
N LYS A 91 -5.10 7.72 -23.46
CA LYS A 91 -5.48 6.39 -22.90
C LYS A 91 -6.76 6.26 -22.07
N GLY A 92 -7.56 7.32 -21.88
CA GLY A 92 -8.93 7.22 -21.35
C GLY A 92 -9.06 7.10 -19.83
N TYR A 93 -8.00 7.33 -19.06
CA TYR A 93 -7.99 7.26 -17.60
C TYR A 93 -8.27 8.60 -16.87
N ALA A 94 -8.48 9.70 -17.61
CA ALA A 94 -8.84 10.99 -17.01
C ALA A 94 -10.09 10.84 -16.12
N GLY A 95 -10.06 11.43 -14.93
CA GLY A 95 -11.12 11.36 -13.92
C GLY A 95 -11.13 10.09 -13.09
N THR A 96 -10.26 9.11 -13.37
CA THR A 96 -10.22 7.83 -12.63
C THR A 96 -9.76 8.00 -11.19
N PHE A 97 -8.77 8.86 -10.97
CA PHE A 97 -8.13 9.12 -9.68
C PHE A 97 -8.53 10.52 -9.22
N ASP A 98 -9.63 10.66 -8.48
CA ASP A 98 -10.12 11.95 -7.99
C ASP A 98 -10.25 11.92 -6.48
N PHE A 99 -9.16 12.29 -5.80
CA PHE A 99 -9.14 12.30 -4.35
C PHE A 99 -10.01 13.39 -3.73
N LEU A 100 -10.33 14.47 -4.45
CA LEU A 100 -11.25 15.47 -3.91
C LEU A 100 -12.68 14.89 -3.84
N LYS A 101 -13.15 14.23 -4.91
CA LYS A 101 -14.42 13.47 -4.87
C LYS A 101 -14.41 12.41 -3.76
N LEU A 102 -13.26 11.79 -3.49
CA LEU A 102 -13.12 10.76 -2.45
C LEU A 102 -13.26 11.33 -1.03
N VAL A 103 -12.73 12.52 -0.75
CA VAL A 103 -12.81 13.14 0.57
C VAL A 103 -14.11 13.93 0.79
N ASP A 104 -14.80 14.28 -0.29
CA ASP A 104 -16.12 14.90 -0.24
C ASP A 104 -17.17 13.94 0.36
N ALA A 105 -17.52 14.19 1.62
CA ALA A 105 -18.38 13.35 2.46
C ALA A 105 -19.87 13.62 2.29
N ARG A 106 -20.28 14.16 1.14
CA ARG A 106 -21.67 14.55 0.91
C ARG A 106 -22.63 13.37 1.02
N PRO A 107 -23.87 13.61 1.47
CA PRO A 107 -24.90 12.58 1.48
C PRO A 107 -25.08 11.94 0.09
N PRO A 108 -25.15 10.59 -0.02
CA PRO A 108 -25.33 9.92 -1.32
C PRO A 108 -26.64 10.29 -2.05
N ASN A 109 -27.63 10.81 -1.32
CA ASN A 109 -28.89 11.30 -1.86
C ASN A 109 -28.88 12.78 -2.26
N ASP A 110 -27.75 13.48 -2.09
CA ASP A 110 -27.57 14.84 -2.56
C ASP A 110 -27.73 14.92 -4.09
N PRO A 111 -28.48 15.88 -4.65
CA PRO A 111 -28.70 15.99 -6.09
C PRO A 111 -27.41 16.08 -6.91
N VAL A 112 -26.36 16.70 -6.36
CA VAL A 112 -25.06 16.78 -7.03
C VAL A 112 -24.37 15.42 -7.04
N ALA A 113 -24.46 14.66 -5.95
CA ALA A 113 -23.95 13.28 -5.92
C ALA A 113 -24.66 12.41 -6.96
N GLN A 114 -25.98 12.55 -7.09
CA GLN A 114 -26.79 11.78 -8.04
C GLN A 114 -26.56 12.15 -9.52
N ALA A 115 -25.93 13.30 -9.80
CA ALA A 115 -25.58 13.70 -11.15
C ALA A 115 -24.47 12.83 -11.75
N ASP A 116 -23.58 12.30 -10.91
CA ASP A 116 -22.54 11.35 -11.30
C ASP A 116 -23.03 9.91 -11.03
N LYS A 117 -23.33 9.16 -12.09
CA LYS A 117 -23.83 7.78 -11.96
C LYS A 117 -22.72 6.75 -11.78
N THR A 118 -21.45 7.13 -11.97
CA THR A 118 -20.30 6.22 -11.86
C THR A 118 -19.67 6.30 -10.47
N PHE A 119 -19.92 7.37 -9.73
CA PHE A 119 -19.39 7.58 -8.39
C PHE A 119 -20.47 7.57 -7.31
N THR A 120 -20.11 7.12 -6.12
CA THR A 120 -20.93 7.28 -4.91
C THR A 120 -20.02 7.83 -3.81
N PRO A 121 -20.31 9.03 -3.27
CA PRO A 121 -19.55 9.62 -2.16
C PRO A 121 -19.49 8.71 -0.95
N LEU A 122 -18.45 8.90 -0.13
CA LEU A 122 -18.28 8.21 1.14
C LEU A 122 -18.46 9.19 2.27
N GLN A 123 -19.53 9.03 3.04
CA GLN A 123 -19.65 9.76 4.29
C GLN A 123 -18.59 9.25 5.27
N ARG A 124 -18.24 10.09 6.24
CA ARG A 124 -17.23 9.78 7.27
C ARG A 124 -17.45 8.39 7.90
N GLU A 125 -18.70 8.06 8.23
CA GLU A 125 -19.12 6.82 8.88
C GLU A 125 -19.03 5.55 8.01
N ASP A 126 -18.75 5.70 6.72
CA ASP A 126 -18.68 4.57 5.78
C ASP A 126 -17.26 4.31 5.29
N ARG A 127 -16.29 5.17 5.64
CA ARG A 127 -14.95 5.16 5.06
C ARG A 127 -14.16 3.94 5.47
N PHE A 128 -14.11 3.61 6.76
CA PHE A 128 -13.38 2.43 7.20
C PHE A 128 -14.04 1.16 6.68
N LYS A 129 -15.36 1.03 6.87
CA LYS A 129 -16.11 -0.13 6.37
C LYS A 129 -15.93 -0.35 4.87
N THR A 130 -15.94 0.71 4.06
CA THR A 130 -15.91 0.59 2.60
C THR A 130 -14.50 0.46 2.04
N ILE A 131 -13.57 1.34 2.44
CA ILE A 131 -12.23 1.42 1.85
C ILE A 131 -11.09 1.24 2.85
N GLY A 132 -11.40 1.05 4.14
CA GLY A 132 -10.42 0.72 5.17
C GLY A 132 -9.48 1.86 5.55
N VAL A 133 -9.76 3.09 5.11
CA VAL A 133 -9.00 4.27 5.54
C VAL A 133 -9.41 4.67 6.94
N ILE A 134 -8.48 5.30 7.66
CA ILE A 134 -8.67 5.68 9.05
C ILE A 134 -9.13 7.12 9.12
N ASN A 135 -10.27 7.36 9.76
CA ASN A 135 -10.75 8.70 10.05
C ASN A 135 -9.81 9.44 11.01
N ASP A 136 -9.53 10.71 10.73
CA ASP A 136 -8.74 11.58 11.60
C ASP A 136 -9.52 11.87 12.90
N PRO A 137 -9.01 11.47 14.09
CA PRO A 137 -9.69 11.68 15.37
C PRO A 137 -9.93 13.16 15.72
N GLY A 138 -9.16 14.09 15.15
CA GLY A 138 -9.30 15.53 15.36
C GLY A 138 -10.44 16.18 14.58
N CYS A 139 -11.11 15.45 13.68
CA CYS A 139 -12.13 15.97 12.78
C CYS A 139 -13.54 15.46 13.12
N LYS A 140 -14.55 16.20 12.65
CA LYS A 140 -15.97 15.85 12.74
C LYS A 140 -16.60 15.82 11.35
N ALA A 141 -17.62 14.99 11.17
CA ALA A 141 -18.37 14.94 9.92
C ALA A 141 -18.92 16.32 9.52
N ALA A 142 -18.90 16.61 8.22
CA ALA A 142 -19.56 17.79 7.67
C ALA A 142 -21.09 17.72 7.91
N THR A 143 -21.67 18.80 8.42
CA THR A 143 -23.14 18.92 8.59
C THR A 143 -23.80 19.73 7.47
N GLU A 144 -23.00 20.48 6.73
CA GLU A 144 -23.38 21.34 5.62
C GLU A 144 -22.20 21.47 4.65
N PRO A 145 -22.44 21.84 3.38
CA PRO A 145 -21.35 22.13 2.45
C PRO A 145 -20.59 23.40 2.87
N ASP A 146 -19.31 23.45 2.52
CA ASP A 146 -18.46 24.63 2.66
C ASP A 146 -18.82 25.74 1.66
N GLU A 147 -18.04 26.83 1.66
CA GLU A 147 -18.23 27.98 0.75
C GLU A 147 -18.12 27.62 -0.74
N TYR A 148 -17.58 26.44 -1.07
CA TYR A 148 -17.45 25.91 -2.42
C TYR A 148 -18.47 24.81 -2.73
N GLY A 149 -19.40 24.50 -1.83
CA GLY A 149 -20.38 23.44 -2.06
C GLY A 149 -19.84 22.02 -1.80
N LEU A 150 -18.68 21.88 -1.17
CA LEU A 150 -18.04 20.60 -0.85
C LEU A 150 -18.36 20.18 0.60
N TRP A 151 -18.59 18.90 0.84
CA TRP A 151 -18.85 18.39 2.20
C TRP A 151 -17.55 17.86 2.81
N LEU A 152 -16.63 18.76 3.16
CA LEU A 152 -15.37 18.38 3.80
C LEU A 152 -15.53 18.30 5.32
N ASP A 153 -14.95 17.28 5.95
CA ASP A 153 -14.97 17.15 7.40
C ASP A 153 -14.44 18.42 8.09
N ASN A 154 -15.06 18.77 9.21
CA ASN A 154 -14.67 19.91 10.03
C ASN A 154 -13.45 19.54 10.88
N CYS A 155 -12.30 20.09 10.51
CA CYS A 155 -11.00 19.84 11.13
C CYS A 155 -10.40 21.13 11.74
N ASN A 156 -11.10 21.78 12.66
CA ASN A 156 -10.67 23.07 13.24
C ASN A 156 -9.24 23.09 13.81
N GLN A 157 -8.70 21.93 14.25
CA GLN A 157 -7.35 21.81 14.81
C GLN A 157 -6.26 21.68 13.73
N ASP A 158 -6.62 21.23 12.53
CA ASP A 158 -5.72 21.05 11.38
C ASP A 158 -6.45 21.44 10.09
N PRO A 159 -6.33 22.69 9.63
CA PRO A 159 -7.05 23.18 8.46
C PRO A 159 -6.64 22.47 7.15
N HIS A 160 -5.51 21.74 7.15
CA HIS A 160 -5.05 20.96 6.02
C HIS A 160 -5.51 19.49 6.09
N SER A 161 -6.09 19.03 7.19
CA SER A 161 -6.67 17.69 7.24
C SER A 161 -7.90 17.60 6.33
N THR A 162 -8.08 16.42 5.76
CA THR A 162 -9.27 16.04 4.96
C THR A 162 -10.30 15.29 5.80
N GLY A 163 -10.00 15.01 7.07
CA GLY A 163 -10.76 14.08 7.90
C GLY A 163 -10.30 12.62 7.77
N ILE A 164 -9.29 12.34 6.94
CA ILE A 164 -8.68 11.01 6.75
C ILE A 164 -7.19 11.10 7.11
N MET A 165 -6.72 10.17 7.95
CA MET A 165 -5.32 10.10 8.34
C MET A 165 -4.42 9.90 7.12
N GLY A 166 -3.42 10.78 6.99
CA GLY A 166 -2.44 10.73 5.92
C GLY A 166 -2.87 11.38 4.59
N ALA A 167 -4.10 11.89 4.47
CA ALA A 167 -4.56 12.66 3.32
C ALA A 167 -4.76 14.14 3.69
N ARG A 168 -4.11 15.05 2.95
CA ARG A 168 -4.09 16.49 3.26
C ARG A 168 -4.57 17.33 2.08
N LYS A 169 -5.24 18.44 2.34
CA LYS A 169 -5.74 19.39 1.34
C LYS A 169 -4.88 20.64 1.26
N PHE A 170 -4.68 21.10 0.02
CA PHE A 170 -3.91 22.29 -0.33
C PHE A 170 -4.70 23.15 -1.29
N LYS A 171 -4.55 24.48 -1.21
CA LYS A 171 -5.19 25.40 -2.16
C LYS A 171 -4.71 25.11 -3.58
N ASN A 172 -5.63 25.02 -4.53
CA ASN A 172 -5.27 24.84 -5.93
C ASN A 172 -4.89 26.19 -6.55
N PRO A 173 -3.63 26.40 -6.99
CA PRO A 173 -3.21 27.67 -7.61
C PRO A 173 -3.92 27.98 -8.93
N ASN A 174 -4.53 26.99 -9.57
CA ASN A 174 -5.29 27.16 -10.82
C ASN A 174 -6.79 27.43 -10.59
N PHE A 175 -7.24 27.50 -9.34
CA PHE A 175 -8.63 27.71 -9.00
C PHE A 175 -9.12 29.10 -9.41
N ASP A 176 -10.27 29.14 -10.08
CA ASP A 176 -10.97 30.38 -10.44
C ASP A 176 -12.40 30.31 -9.87
N PRO A 177 -12.73 31.08 -8.81
CA PRO A 177 -14.04 31.00 -8.17
C PRO A 177 -15.18 31.43 -9.10
N LEU A 178 -14.91 32.17 -10.19
CA LEU A 178 -15.93 32.56 -11.18
C LEU A 178 -16.29 31.42 -12.14
N LYS A 179 -15.43 30.40 -12.25
CA LYS A 179 -15.64 29.21 -13.09
C LYS A 179 -16.00 27.98 -12.29
N TRP A 180 -16.02 28.09 -10.96
CA TRP A 180 -16.30 26.97 -10.09
C TRP A 180 -17.79 26.69 -10.01
N ASN A 181 -18.14 25.43 -10.23
CA ASN A 181 -19.46 24.90 -9.96
C ASN A 181 -19.31 23.43 -9.54
N VAL A 182 -19.76 23.10 -8.34
CA VAL A 182 -19.61 21.74 -7.79
C VAL A 182 -20.46 20.71 -8.54
N GLU A 183 -21.60 21.12 -9.11
CA GLU A 183 -22.43 20.24 -9.95
C GLU A 183 -21.75 19.92 -11.27
N GLU A 184 -21.10 20.91 -11.87
CA GLU A 184 -20.26 20.72 -13.06
C GLU A 184 -19.04 19.87 -12.76
N TYR A 185 -18.37 20.06 -11.61
CA TYR A 185 -17.27 19.21 -11.16
C TYR A 185 -17.68 17.74 -11.03
N TYR A 186 -18.88 17.45 -10.52
CA TYR A 186 -19.35 16.08 -10.45
C TYR A 186 -19.64 15.47 -11.83
N LYS A 187 -20.16 16.27 -12.77
CA LYS A 187 -20.48 15.82 -14.14
C LYS A 187 -19.24 15.66 -15.04
N GLU A 188 -18.39 16.68 -15.09
CA GLU A 188 -17.23 16.77 -15.99
C GLU A 188 -15.93 16.27 -15.32
N GLY A 189 -15.97 16.04 -14.00
CA GLY A 189 -14.86 15.50 -13.23
C GLY A 189 -13.67 16.45 -13.20
N ALA A 190 -12.48 15.86 -13.36
CA ALA A 190 -11.22 16.56 -13.22
C ALA A 190 -10.99 17.69 -14.25
N GLN A 191 -11.82 17.86 -15.29
CA GLN A 191 -11.69 18.98 -16.23
C GLN A 191 -12.05 20.33 -15.61
N VAL A 192 -12.81 20.32 -14.51
CA VAL A 192 -13.10 21.52 -13.71
C VAL A 192 -12.01 21.68 -12.66
N GLU A 193 -11.43 22.87 -12.54
CA GLU A 193 -10.38 23.16 -11.55
C GLU A 193 -11.01 23.36 -10.16
N PRO A 194 -10.73 22.47 -9.18
CA PRO A 194 -11.31 22.55 -7.85
C PRO A 194 -10.60 23.56 -6.94
N PRO A 195 -11.21 23.97 -5.82
CA PRO A 195 -10.56 24.85 -4.83
C PRO A 195 -9.36 24.20 -4.15
N TYR A 196 -9.35 22.86 -4.05
CA TYR A 196 -8.33 22.11 -3.34
C TYR A 196 -7.72 20.98 -4.16
N ARG A 197 -6.43 20.72 -3.94
CA ARG A 197 -5.73 19.50 -4.35
C ARG A 197 -5.46 18.65 -3.11
N ILE A 198 -5.42 17.32 -3.29
CA ILE A 198 -5.23 16.38 -2.19
C ILE A 198 -3.88 15.68 -2.35
N GLY A 199 -3.04 15.78 -1.33
CA GLY A 199 -1.76 15.07 -1.23
C GLY A 199 -1.83 13.94 -0.21
N LEU A 200 -0.98 12.92 -0.39
CA LEU A 200 -0.92 11.74 0.46
C LEU A 200 0.45 11.61 1.12
N SER A 201 0.48 11.16 2.37
CA SER A 201 1.71 10.83 3.12
C SER A 201 1.83 9.31 3.32
N CYS A 202 2.95 8.84 3.88
CA CYS A 202 3.10 7.43 4.28
C CYS A 202 2.00 6.96 5.26
N GLY A 203 1.43 7.89 6.03
CA GLY A 203 0.38 7.63 6.99
C GLY A 203 -0.86 6.96 6.41
N ILE A 204 -1.22 7.24 5.14
CA ILE A 204 -2.43 6.67 4.52
C ILE A 204 -2.38 5.14 4.46
N CYS A 205 -1.18 4.58 4.26
CA CYS A 205 -0.95 3.13 4.17
C CYS A 205 -0.48 2.53 5.50
N HIS A 206 0.24 3.28 6.34
CA HIS A 206 0.91 2.71 7.51
C HIS A 206 0.17 2.91 8.84
N ILE A 207 -0.70 3.92 8.93
CA ILE A 207 -1.49 4.17 10.14
C ILE A 207 -2.67 3.21 10.17
N SER A 208 -2.83 2.52 11.29
CA SER A 208 -3.97 1.63 11.54
C SER A 208 -4.29 1.57 13.03
N PHE A 209 -5.20 0.68 13.41
CA PHE A 209 -5.59 0.52 14.79
C PHE A 209 -4.51 -0.21 15.62
N ASN A 210 -4.20 0.33 16.79
CA ASN A 210 -3.30 -0.22 17.78
C ASN A 210 -3.87 -1.54 18.34
N PRO A 211 -3.19 -2.70 18.20
CA PRO A 211 -3.68 -3.97 18.72
C PRO A 211 -3.78 -4.03 20.24
N LEU A 212 -3.03 -3.17 20.96
CA LEU A 212 -3.08 -3.09 22.42
C LEU A 212 -4.16 -2.13 22.94
N ASP A 213 -4.72 -1.29 22.06
CA ASP A 213 -5.80 -0.36 22.40
C ASP A 213 -6.76 -0.21 21.19
N PRO A 214 -7.40 -1.31 20.73
CA PRO A 214 -8.26 -1.26 19.56
C PRO A 214 -9.51 -0.41 19.84
N PRO A 215 -10.04 0.32 18.83
CA PRO A 215 -11.22 1.14 19.03
C PRO A 215 -12.46 0.27 19.27
N GLN A 216 -13.39 0.76 20.10
CA GLN A 216 -14.73 0.17 20.20
C GLN A 216 -15.55 0.42 18.94
N ASP A 217 -15.36 1.59 18.33
CA ASP A 217 -15.97 2.00 17.07
C ASP A 217 -14.86 2.44 16.09
N PRO A 218 -14.56 1.61 15.06
CA PRO A 218 -13.56 1.93 14.05
C PRO A 218 -13.84 3.19 13.23
N GLU A 219 -15.10 3.64 13.12
CA GLU A 219 -15.43 4.87 12.38
C GLU A 219 -15.16 6.13 13.23
N HIS A 220 -15.12 5.97 14.56
CA HIS A 220 -14.87 7.02 15.55
C HIS A 220 -13.65 6.72 16.46
N PRO A 221 -12.45 6.52 15.89
CA PRO A 221 -11.28 6.25 16.71
C PRO A 221 -10.85 7.48 17.51
N SER A 222 -10.23 7.23 18.66
CA SER A 222 -9.40 8.24 19.33
C SER A 222 -7.96 8.14 18.87
N TRP A 223 -7.15 9.17 19.11
CA TRP A 223 -5.70 9.14 18.82
C TRP A 223 -5.00 7.94 19.44
N GLN A 224 -5.44 7.49 20.61
CA GLN A 224 -4.82 6.39 21.34
C GLN A 224 -5.08 5.02 20.71
N ASN A 225 -6.13 4.94 19.90
CA ASN A 225 -6.44 3.75 19.14
C ASN A 225 -5.56 3.60 17.89
N LEU A 226 -4.65 4.54 17.59
CA LEU A 226 -3.85 4.53 16.37
C LEU A 226 -2.42 4.04 16.63
N SER A 227 -1.87 3.35 15.63
CA SER A 227 -0.48 2.91 15.53
C SER A 227 0.08 3.38 14.19
N GLY A 228 1.25 4.01 14.21
CA GLY A 228 1.80 4.69 13.04
C GLY A 228 2.42 3.79 11.97
N ALA A 229 2.83 2.58 12.34
CA ALA A 229 3.72 1.77 11.50
C ALA A 229 3.38 0.27 11.47
N ILE A 230 2.17 -0.09 11.92
CA ILE A 230 1.73 -1.49 11.86
C ILE A 230 1.34 -1.94 10.45
N GLY A 231 1.14 -0.98 9.52
CA GLY A 231 0.60 -1.26 8.20
C GLY A 231 -0.91 -1.40 8.28
N ASN A 232 -1.64 -0.62 7.48
CA ASN A 232 -3.10 -0.64 7.49
C ASN A 232 -3.62 -1.93 6.89
N GLN A 233 -3.89 -2.93 7.72
CA GLN A 233 -4.37 -4.25 7.29
C GLN A 233 -5.78 -4.20 6.67
N TYR A 234 -6.49 -3.09 6.83
CA TYR A 234 -7.89 -2.95 6.42
C TYR A 234 -8.05 -2.19 5.11
N ILE A 235 -7.03 -1.45 4.68
CA ILE A 235 -7.09 -0.60 3.50
C ILE A 235 -7.45 -1.44 2.27
N ARG A 236 -8.36 -0.92 1.45
CA ARG A 236 -8.70 -1.48 0.14
C ARG A 236 -8.26 -0.48 -0.91
N GLU A 237 -7.02 -0.63 -1.37
CA GLU A 237 -6.38 0.29 -2.32
C GLU A 237 -7.23 0.49 -3.60
N GLY A 238 -7.89 -0.55 -4.11
CA GLY A 238 -8.82 -0.41 -5.24
C GLY A 238 -9.98 0.56 -4.97
N GLY A 239 -10.40 0.74 -3.72
CA GLY A 239 -11.37 1.75 -3.32
C GLY A 239 -10.84 3.18 -3.31
N LEU A 240 -9.52 3.37 -3.18
CA LEU A 240 -8.85 4.66 -3.29
C LEU A 240 -8.59 5.05 -4.75
N PHE A 241 -8.15 4.09 -5.56
CA PHE A 241 -7.61 4.35 -6.89
C PHE A 241 -8.53 3.91 -8.05
N GLY A 242 -9.50 3.03 -7.81
CA GLY A 242 -10.38 2.46 -8.86
C GLY A 242 -11.86 2.83 -8.74
N ARG A 243 -12.23 3.72 -7.80
CA ARG A 243 -13.64 3.99 -7.47
C ARG A 243 -14.41 4.60 -8.65
N ASN A 244 -13.76 5.46 -9.44
CA ASN A 244 -14.39 6.14 -10.57
C ASN A 244 -14.37 5.31 -11.88
N LEU A 245 -13.73 4.13 -11.88
CA LEU A 245 -13.72 3.27 -13.06
C LEU A 245 -15.12 2.69 -13.35
N PRO A 246 -15.49 2.47 -14.63
CA PRO A 246 -16.71 1.76 -15.00
C PRO A 246 -16.78 0.38 -14.38
N LYS A 247 -17.99 -0.06 -13.98
CA LYS A 247 -18.19 -1.35 -13.28
C LYS A 247 -17.75 -2.56 -14.09
N ASP A 248 -17.80 -2.48 -15.41
CA ASP A 248 -17.38 -3.52 -16.33
C ASP A 248 -15.92 -3.37 -16.78
N ASP A 249 -15.16 -2.42 -16.25
CA ASP A 249 -13.75 -2.23 -16.62
C ASP A 249 -12.84 -3.30 -16.01
N PHE A 250 -11.94 -3.88 -16.82
CA PHE A 250 -11.03 -4.93 -16.36
C PHE A 250 -10.04 -4.43 -15.29
N ILE A 251 -9.58 -3.18 -15.35
CA ILE A 251 -8.69 -2.59 -14.34
C ILE A 251 -9.45 -2.43 -13.02
N LYS A 252 -10.74 -2.05 -13.06
CA LYS A 252 -11.58 -2.01 -11.86
C LYS A 252 -11.68 -3.38 -11.21
N GLU A 253 -11.94 -4.40 -12.03
CA GLU A 253 -12.01 -5.79 -11.56
C GLU A 253 -10.68 -6.23 -10.93
N LEU A 254 -9.54 -5.89 -11.54
CA LEU A 254 -8.21 -6.22 -11.01
C LEU A 254 -7.96 -5.61 -9.62
N VAL A 255 -8.23 -4.32 -9.46
CA VAL A 255 -7.99 -3.63 -8.18
C VAL A 255 -9.03 -4.00 -7.10
N GLU A 256 -10.22 -4.49 -7.48
CA GLU A 256 -11.20 -5.03 -6.54
C GLU A 256 -10.91 -6.48 -6.13
N LEU A 257 -10.16 -7.23 -6.94
CA LEU A 257 -9.64 -8.57 -6.61
C LEU A 257 -8.39 -8.51 -5.71
N GLN A 258 -7.83 -7.32 -5.47
CA GLN A 258 -6.71 -7.09 -4.58
C GLN A 258 -7.12 -7.36 -3.12
N PRO A 259 -6.37 -8.21 -2.38
CA PRO A 259 -6.68 -8.47 -0.97
C PRO A 259 -6.58 -7.20 -0.11
N PRO A 260 -7.45 -7.01 0.89
CA PRO A 260 -7.31 -5.92 1.86
C PRO A 260 -5.95 -5.96 2.57
N GLY A 261 -5.45 -4.78 2.96
CA GLY A 261 -4.16 -4.64 3.62
C GLY A 261 -2.95 -4.74 2.69
N THR A 262 -3.18 -4.76 1.37
CA THR A 262 -2.12 -4.82 0.37
C THR A 262 -2.08 -3.57 -0.51
N SER A 263 -0.91 -3.28 -1.08
CA SER A 263 -0.67 -2.19 -2.03
C SER A 263 0.21 -2.67 -3.18
N ASP A 264 -0.11 -2.23 -4.40
CA ASP A 264 0.71 -2.44 -5.60
C ASP A 264 1.15 -1.10 -6.17
N THR A 265 2.26 -0.58 -5.63
CA THR A 265 2.82 0.66 -6.12
C THR A 265 3.64 0.51 -7.40
N SER A 266 4.02 -0.72 -7.78
CA SER A 266 4.67 -1.01 -9.08
C SER A 266 3.73 -0.67 -10.24
N ARG A 267 2.41 -0.71 -10.03
CA ARG A 267 1.41 -0.31 -11.03
C ARG A 267 1.65 1.09 -11.61
N ASN A 268 2.24 2.02 -10.86
CA ASN A 268 2.54 3.35 -11.39
C ASN A 268 3.69 3.27 -12.40
N ALA A 269 4.84 2.74 -12.00
CA ALA A 269 5.95 2.44 -12.89
C ALA A 269 5.90 0.96 -13.32
N THR A 270 4.86 0.61 -14.07
CA THR A 270 4.52 -0.78 -14.35
C THR A 270 5.70 -1.57 -14.94
N ASP A 271 5.93 -2.75 -14.41
CA ASP A 271 6.72 -3.82 -15.00
C ASP A 271 5.85 -4.95 -15.55
N HIS A 272 4.54 -4.69 -15.67
CA HIS A 272 3.52 -5.61 -16.18
C HIS A 272 3.41 -6.88 -15.34
N ILE A 273 3.51 -6.73 -14.02
CA ILE A 273 3.30 -7.81 -13.06
C ILE A 273 2.27 -7.34 -12.02
N ASP A 274 1.11 -7.99 -11.99
CA ASP A 274 0.14 -7.85 -10.91
C ASP A 274 0.73 -8.43 -9.62
N ASN A 275 0.99 -7.53 -8.68
CA ASN A 275 1.74 -7.86 -7.50
C ASN A 275 1.36 -7.00 -6.28
N PRO A 276 0.12 -7.10 -5.79
CA PRO A 276 -0.24 -6.49 -4.52
C PRO A 276 0.48 -7.17 -3.36
N ASN A 277 1.14 -6.37 -2.52
CA ASN A 277 1.88 -6.85 -1.35
C ASN A 277 1.29 -6.30 -0.06
N ALA A 278 1.24 -7.12 0.98
CA ALA A 278 0.95 -6.74 2.35
C ALA A 278 1.82 -5.56 2.78
N ILE A 279 1.18 -4.51 3.28
CA ILE A 279 1.89 -3.33 3.78
C ILE A 279 2.72 -3.76 4.99
N ASN A 280 4.02 -3.42 4.99
CA ASN A 280 4.93 -3.88 6.04
C ASN A 280 4.54 -3.28 7.39
N SER A 281 4.43 -4.15 8.39
CA SER A 281 4.60 -3.76 9.80
C SER A 281 6.07 -3.46 10.07
N ILE A 282 6.34 -2.40 10.82
CA ILE A 282 7.69 -1.95 11.16
C ILE A 282 7.83 -1.98 12.68
N PHE A 283 8.71 -2.84 13.16
CA PHE A 283 8.99 -3.04 14.58
C PHE A 283 10.49 -3.16 14.80
N ASN A 284 10.99 -2.73 15.96
CA ASN A 284 12.38 -2.93 16.40
C ASN A 284 13.39 -2.69 15.27
N LEU A 285 13.23 -1.60 14.50
CA LEU A 285 14.09 -1.33 13.35
C LEU A 285 15.57 -1.18 13.75
N GLY A 286 15.84 -0.80 15.00
CA GLY A 286 17.18 -0.76 15.57
C GLY A 286 17.83 -2.14 15.78
N ASP A 287 17.04 -3.21 15.91
CA ASP A 287 17.51 -4.59 16.08
C ASP A 287 17.49 -5.39 14.76
N ARG A 288 17.01 -4.77 13.68
CA ARG A 288 16.96 -5.40 12.36
C ARG A 288 18.39 -5.69 11.86
N PRO A 289 18.67 -6.88 11.30
CA PRO A 289 19.98 -7.20 10.74
C PRO A 289 20.42 -6.23 9.63
N THR A 290 21.72 -5.92 9.59
CA THR A 290 22.37 -5.18 8.49
C THR A 290 23.27 -6.11 7.68
N PHE A 291 23.52 -5.71 6.44
CA PHE A 291 24.31 -6.42 5.45
C PHE A 291 25.27 -5.47 4.76
N THR A 292 26.48 -5.95 4.49
CA THR A 292 27.43 -5.25 3.63
C THR A 292 26.99 -5.38 2.19
N GLU A 293 26.64 -4.27 1.56
CA GLU A 293 26.20 -4.21 0.17
C GLU A 293 27.11 -3.28 -0.63
N VAL A 294 27.42 -3.67 -1.87
CA VAL A 294 28.15 -2.82 -2.82
C VAL A 294 27.14 -1.92 -3.53
N MET A 295 27.35 -0.62 -3.46
CA MET A 295 26.52 0.40 -4.12
C MET A 295 26.88 0.54 -5.60
N ASN A 296 26.10 1.32 -6.35
CA ASN A 296 26.31 1.52 -7.79
C ASN A 296 27.65 2.21 -8.13
N ASP A 297 28.17 3.03 -7.21
CA ASP A 297 29.47 3.70 -7.35
C ASP A 297 30.65 2.82 -6.91
N GLY A 298 30.38 1.58 -6.45
CA GLY A 298 31.37 0.64 -5.94
C GLY A 298 31.73 0.81 -4.46
N SER A 299 31.12 1.76 -3.75
CA SER A 299 31.27 1.88 -2.30
C SER A 299 30.58 0.73 -1.57
N GLU A 300 31.11 0.32 -0.42
CA GLU A 300 30.45 -0.64 0.48
C GLU A 300 29.71 0.12 1.58
N LYS A 301 28.47 -0.28 1.88
CA LYS A 301 27.67 0.25 2.98
C LYS A 301 27.03 -0.88 3.79
N GLU A 302 26.95 -0.69 5.10
CA GLU A 302 26.08 -1.48 5.98
C GLU A 302 24.64 -0.95 5.86
N VAL A 303 23.74 -1.79 5.35
CA VAL A 303 22.35 -1.41 5.04
C VAL A 303 21.38 -2.53 5.41
N TYR A 304 20.09 -2.20 5.47
CA TYR A 304 19.02 -3.17 5.68
C TYR A 304 18.42 -3.63 4.34
N HIS A 305 17.87 -4.84 4.31
CA HIS A 305 17.10 -5.33 3.16
C HIS A 305 15.63 -4.86 3.23
N ILE A 306 15.31 -3.62 2.88
CA ILE A 306 13.98 -3.03 3.20
C ILE A 306 12.80 -3.66 2.45
N LEU A 307 12.88 -3.68 1.12
CA LEU A 307 11.78 -4.12 0.25
C LEU A 307 11.53 -5.65 0.39
N LYS A 308 10.41 -6.19 -0.10
CA LYS A 308 10.04 -7.61 0.13
C LYS A 308 11.03 -8.63 -0.46
N ASP A 309 11.73 -8.24 -1.52
CA ASP A 309 12.85 -8.96 -2.15
C ASP A 309 14.23 -8.51 -1.63
N GLY A 310 14.25 -7.49 -0.77
CA GLY A 310 15.47 -6.83 -0.31
C GLY A 310 16.10 -5.88 -1.33
N ALA A 311 15.37 -5.33 -2.30
CA ALA A 311 15.98 -4.47 -3.33
C ALA A 311 16.40 -3.07 -2.85
N ASP A 312 15.62 -2.45 -1.96
CA ASP A 312 15.88 -1.12 -1.39
C ASP A 312 17.02 -1.16 -0.34
N SER A 313 18.17 -1.70 -0.72
CA SER A 313 19.35 -1.93 0.11
C SER A 313 20.41 -0.85 -0.12
N VAL A 314 20.02 0.40 0.12
CA VAL A 314 20.87 1.59 -0.11
C VAL A 314 21.02 2.47 1.14
N GLY A 315 20.26 2.14 2.20
CA GLY A 315 20.16 2.89 3.45
C GLY A 315 18.72 3.28 3.76
N LEU A 316 18.37 3.47 5.04
CA LEU A 316 16.99 3.76 5.46
C LEU A 316 16.44 5.05 4.86
N GLY A 317 17.23 6.12 4.88
CA GLY A 317 16.81 7.41 4.39
C GLY A 317 16.47 7.37 2.89
N GLU A 318 17.38 6.80 2.10
CA GLU A 318 17.23 6.64 0.64
C GLU A 318 16.08 5.68 0.29
N ALA A 319 15.92 4.56 1.03
CA ALA A 319 14.80 3.64 0.84
C ALA A 319 13.44 4.32 1.13
N ALA A 320 13.35 5.14 2.18
CA ALA A 320 12.15 5.90 2.49
C ALA A 320 11.88 7.01 1.45
N GLU A 321 12.92 7.71 0.99
CA GLU A 321 12.86 8.73 -0.07
C GLU A 321 12.23 8.18 -1.36
N ARG A 322 12.61 6.95 -1.77
CA ARG A 322 12.04 6.27 -2.94
C ARG A 322 10.51 6.17 -2.87
N VAL A 323 9.95 5.88 -1.70
CA VAL A 323 8.50 5.76 -1.51
C VAL A 323 7.81 7.09 -1.82
N TYR A 324 8.39 8.20 -1.40
CA TYR A 324 7.89 9.54 -1.70
C TYR A 324 7.94 9.87 -3.20
N VAL A 325 9.04 9.52 -3.88
CA VAL A 325 9.13 9.66 -5.35
C VAL A 325 8.01 8.87 -6.03
N ASN A 326 7.80 7.63 -5.60
CA ASN A 326 6.80 6.72 -6.16
C ASN A 326 5.34 7.16 -5.96
N ILE A 327 5.09 8.04 -4.98
CA ILE A 327 3.78 8.68 -4.77
C ILE A 327 3.73 10.11 -5.32
N GLY A 328 4.72 10.55 -6.09
CA GLY A 328 4.64 11.77 -6.90
C GLY A 328 5.57 12.92 -6.50
N VAL A 329 6.43 12.76 -5.49
CA VAL A 329 7.46 13.78 -5.22
C VAL A 329 8.43 13.83 -6.40
N CYS A 330 8.73 15.03 -6.92
CA CYS A 330 9.57 15.20 -8.11
C CYS A 330 9.00 14.49 -9.36
N SER A 331 7.67 14.36 -9.47
CA SER A 331 7.00 13.65 -10.56
C SER A 331 7.38 14.14 -11.96
N ASP A 332 7.65 15.43 -12.13
CA ASP A 332 7.98 16.03 -13.43
C ASP A 332 9.29 15.48 -14.03
N GLU A 333 10.24 15.06 -13.18
CA GLU A 333 11.44 14.33 -13.62
C GLU A 333 11.16 12.83 -13.72
N TRP A 334 10.53 12.25 -12.70
CA TRP A 334 10.24 10.82 -12.64
C TRP A 334 9.47 10.29 -13.87
N LEU A 335 8.47 11.04 -14.34
CA LEU A 335 7.64 10.68 -15.49
C LEU A 335 8.36 10.82 -16.85
N LYS A 336 9.58 11.37 -16.90
CA LYS A 336 10.41 11.33 -18.13
C LYS A 336 11.01 9.94 -18.36
N HIS A 337 10.99 9.09 -17.34
CA HIS A 337 11.74 7.83 -17.32
C HIS A 337 10.87 6.59 -17.51
N HIS A 338 9.54 6.73 -17.49
CA HIS A 338 8.61 5.65 -17.78
C HIS A 338 7.24 6.21 -18.16
N GLU A 339 6.41 5.38 -18.79
CA GLU A 339 4.99 5.67 -18.93
C GLU A 339 4.22 5.18 -17.70
N ILE A 340 3.36 6.02 -17.12
CA ILE A 340 2.56 5.64 -15.96
C ILE A 340 1.44 4.64 -16.35
N ILE A 341 1.23 3.61 -15.53
CA ILE A 341 0.20 2.55 -15.69
C ILE A 341 0.39 1.64 -16.90
N ALA A 342 0.52 2.18 -18.11
CA ALA A 342 0.52 1.40 -19.34
C ALA A 342 1.90 0.89 -19.76
N GLY A 343 2.99 1.56 -19.35
CA GLY A 343 4.38 1.10 -19.51
C GLY A 343 4.77 0.55 -20.89
N ILE A 344 4.31 1.17 -21.99
CA ILE A 344 4.75 0.76 -23.34
C ILE A 344 6.23 1.08 -23.51
N ASP A 345 6.62 2.31 -23.16
CA ASP A 345 7.99 2.75 -23.32
C ASP A 345 8.87 2.09 -22.26
N PRO A 346 10.06 1.57 -22.64
CA PRO A 346 10.99 0.99 -21.69
C PRO A 346 11.36 1.98 -20.58
N GLN A 347 11.46 1.47 -19.36
CA GLN A 347 11.92 2.27 -18.23
C GLN A 347 13.38 2.69 -18.42
N THR A 348 13.73 3.84 -17.87
CA THR A 348 15.12 4.27 -17.66
C THR A 348 15.31 4.67 -16.19
N PRO A 349 16.56 4.78 -15.69
CA PRO A 349 16.81 5.15 -14.30
C PRO A 349 16.33 6.55 -13.95
N PHE A 350 15.59 6.68 -12.84
CA PHE A 350 15.46 7.96 -12.16
C PHE A 350 16.76 8.24 -11.39
N SER A 351 17.42 9.35 -11.72
CA SER A 351 18.71 9.70 -11.10
C SER A 351 18.52 10.54 -9.83
N ARG A 352 18.89 9.97 -8.68
CA ARG A 352 18.85 10.69 -7.40
C ARG A 352 19.78 11.90 -7.40
N GLU A 353 20.98 11.73 -7.96
CA GLU A 353 21.95 12.83 -8.10
C GLU A 353 21.36 14.02 -8.87
N LYS A 354 20.65 13.76 -9.98
CA LYS A 354 20.01 14.83 -10.77
C LYS A 354 18.85 15.48 -10.02
N ALA A 355 18.02 14.70 -9.32
CA ALA A 355 16.89 15.24 -8.56
C ALA A 355 17.35 16.17 -7.41
N LEU A 356 18.55 15.93 -6.86
CA LEU A 356 19.23 16.83 -5.92
C LEU A 356 19.84 18.10 -6.55
N GLN A 357 19.74 18.30 -7.86
CA GLN A 357 20.20 19.52 -8.52
C GLN A 357 19.05 20.52 -8.73
N PRO A 358 19.28 21.83 -8.55
CA PRO A 358 18.27 22.85 -8.82
C PRO A 358 17.77 22.83 -10.26
N GLY A 359 16.45 23.00 -10.43
CA GLY A 359 15.81 23.11 -11.75
C GLY A 359 15.44 21.78 -12.43
N THR A 360 15.71 20.63 -11.80
CA THR A 360 15.35 19.31 -12.35
C THR A 360 13.84 19.01 -12.23
N CYS A 361 13.24 19.32 -11.09
CA CYS A 361 11.81 19.17 -10.79
C CYS A 361 11.38 20.21 -9.75
N ASP A 362 10.25 20.00 -9.07
CA ASP A 362 9.91 20.75 -7.85
C ASP A 362 10.92 20.42 -6.73
N HIS A 363 12.08 21.05 -6.89
CA HIS A 363 13.33 20.72 -6.23
C HIS A 363 13.27 21.00 -4.73
N ASP A 364 12.51 22.03 -4.35
CA ASP A 364 12.33 22.40 -2.95
C ASP A 364 11.62 21.28 -2.19
N PHE A 365 10.57 20.68 -2.75
CA PHE A 365 9.91 19.54 -2.12
C PHE A 365 10.79 18.28 -2.09
N TYR A 366 11.59 18.04 -3.13
CA TYR A 366 12.50 16.89 -3.15
C TYR A 366 13.60 17.01 -2.08
N ILE A 367 14.31 18.13 -1.99
CA ILE A 367 15.33 18.36 -0.95
C ILE A 367 14.71 18.30 0.45
N LYS A 368 13.54 18.92 0.65
CA LYS A 368 12.83 18.85 1.93
C LYS A 368 12.48 17.40 2.29
N THR A 369 12.03 16.62 1.31
CA THR A 369 11.74 15.20 1.53
C THR A 369 13.00 14.45 1.93
N ALA A 370 14.08 14.56 1.16
CA ALA A 370 15.35 13.90 1.45
C ALA A 370 15.90 14.26 2.85
N SER A 371 15.84 15.54 3.24
CA SER A 371 16.33 16.01 4.55
C SER A 371 15.49 15.55 5.75
N ARG A 372 14.26 15.07 5.52
CA ARG A 372 13.36 14.55 6.56
C ARG A 372 13.51 13.06 6.82
N MET A 373 14.06 12.29 5.88
CA MET A 373 14.00 10.83 5.92
C MET A 373 14.79 10.23 7.10
N ASP A 374 15.91 10.85 7.49
CA ASP A 374 16.66 10.40 8.67
C ASP A 374 15.84 10.55 9.96
N ASN A 375 15.12 11.66 10.13
CA ASN A 375 14.24 11.84 11.28
C ASN A 375 13.09 10.81 11.27
N ALA A 376 12.49 10.55 10.10
CA ALA A 376 11.46 9.53 9.96
C ALA A 376 12.00 8.13 10.33
N ALA A 377 13.22 7.81 9.90
CA ALA A 377 13.89 6.57 10.29
C ALA A 377 14.13 6.48 11.80
N GLU A 378 14.54 7.57 12.47
CA GLU A 378 14.68 7.62 13.93
C GLU A 378 13.35 7.36 14.64
N PHE A 379 12.25 7.97 14.17
CA PHE A 379 10.91 7.65 14.68
C PHE A 379 10.57 6.17 14.52
N LEU A 380 10.79 5.58 13.35
CA LEU A 380 10.46 4.17 13.09
C LEU A 380 11.25 3.19 13.95
N LYS A 381 12.46 3.56 14.42
CA LYS A 381 13.23 2.78 15.40
C LYS A 381 12.60 2.75 16.80
N THR A 382 11.70 3.68 17.10
CA THR A 382 11.00 3.72 18.40
C THR A 382 9.87 2.69 18.50
N ILE A 383 9.39 2.15 17.38
CA ILE A 383 8.23 1.25 17.35
C ILE A 383 8.58 -0.11 17.95
N LYS A 384 7.84 -0.50 18.99
CA LYS A 384 8.04 -1.74 19.75
C LYS A 384 6.99 -2.82 19.40
N PRO A 385 7.28 -4.10 19.67
CA PRO A 385 6.33 -5.18 19.54
C PRO A 385 5.02 -4.91 20.29
N TYR A 386 3.91 -5.39 19.72
CA TYR A 386 2.62 -5.51 20.37
C TYR A 386 2.43 -6.95 20.85
N HIS A 387 2.84 -7.25 22.07
CA HIS A 387 2.67 -8.61 22.60
C HIS A 387 1.19 -8.91 22.88
N LEU A 388 0.72 -10.09 22.47
CA LEU A 388 -0.65 -10.53 22.73
C LEU A 388 -0.97 -10.55 24.23
N ALA A 389 0.03 -10.85 25.07
CA ALA A 389 -0.08 -10.84 26.53
C ALA A 389 -0.54 -9.49 27.10
N ASP A 390 -0.23 -8.39 26.41
CA ASP A 390 -0.53 -7.01 26.84
C ASP A 390 -1.83 -6.48 26.22
N ALA A 391 -2.40 -7.20 25.26
CA ALA A 391 -3.63 -6.81 24.60
C ALA A 391 -4.86 -7.04 25.50
N PRO A 392 -5.96 -6.27 25.34
CA PRO A 392 -7.19 -6.48 26.10
C PRO A 392 -7.72 -7.91 25.95
N ASN A 393 -7.84 -8.64 27.07
CA ASN A 393 -8.20 -10.06 27.12
C ASN A 393 -7.25 -11.01 26.36
N GLY A 394 -6.08 -10.54 25.91
CA GLY A 394 -5.15 -11.34 25.11
C GLY A 394 -4.59 -12.56 25.85
N GLN A 395 -4.43 -12.47 27.17
CA GLN A 395 -4.05 -13.59 28.04
C GLN A 395 -4.98 -14.81 27.94
N ALA A 396 -6.24 -14.63 27.52
CA ALA A 396 -7.17 -15.74 27.33
C ALA A 396 -6.82 -16.63 26.12
N TYR A 397 -5.99 -16.12 25.20
CA TYR A 397 -5.56 -16.83 23.99
C TYR A 397 -4.20 -17.53 24.15
N LEU A 398 -3.52 -17.30 25.27
CA LEU A 398 -2.22 -17.87 25.57
C LEU A 398 -2.38 -19.11 26.46
N THR A 399 -1.75 -20.22 26.07
CA THR A 399 -1.66 -21.39 26.95
C THR A 399 -0.92 -21.08 28.25
N LYS A 400 -1.35 -21.72 29.33
CA LYS A 400 -0.65 -21.72 30.64
C LYS A 400 0.15 -22.99 30.87
N ASP A 401 0.11 -23.92 29.92
CA ASP A 401 0.83 -25.19 30.01
C ASP A 401 2.30 -24.98 29.60
N GLU A 402 3.18 -24.96 30.59
CA GLU A 402 4.62 -24.80 30.39
C GLU A 402 5.24 -25.92 29.55
N ALA A 403 4.68 -27.14 29.59
CA ALA A 403 5.17 -28.25 28.79
C ALA A 403 4.83 -28.04 27.31
N VAL A 404 3.62 -27.53 27.00
CA VAL A 404 3.23 -27.15 25.64
C VAL A 404 4.11 -26.02 25.12
N LEU A 405 4.36 -24.98 25.93
CA LEU A 405 5.26 -23.87 25.54
C LEU A 405 6.70 -24.34 25.33
N SER A 406 7.24 -25.17 26.22
CA SER A 406 8.59 -25.71 26.07
C SER A 406 8.72 -26.57 24.82
N LYS A 407 7.69 -27.38 24.51
CA LYS A 407 7.61 -28.15 23.26
C LYS A 407 7.57 -27.23 22.04
N GLY A 408 6.73 -26.20 22.05
CA GLY A 408 6.63 -25.20 20.98
C GLY A 408 7.95 -24.46 20.72
N LYS A 409 8.67 -24.08 21.78
CA LYS A 409 10.02 -23.48 21.70
C LYS A 409 11.00 -24.39 20.95
N LYS A 410 11.07 -25.68 21.32
CA LYS A 410 11.96 -26.64 20.65
C LYS A 410 11.60 -26.85 19.19
N LEU A 411 10.30 -26.96 18.89
CA LEU A 411 9.82 -27.08 17.52
C LEU A 411 10.18 -25.84 16.70
N PHE A 412 10.03 -24.64 17.25
CA PHE A 412 10.46 -23.42 16.58
C PHE A 412 11.98 -23.38 16.36
N ALA A 413 12.78 -23.77 17.36
CA ALA A 413 14.23 -23.87 17.24
C ALA A 413 14.66 -24.78 16.08
N HIS A 414 14.02 -25.94 15.95
CA HIS A 414 14.39 -26.95 14.96
C HIS A 414 13.87 -26.68 13.55
N ASN A 415 12.77 -25.93 13.41
CA ASN A 415 12.06 -25.81 12.13
C ASN A 415 11.97 -24.37 11.59
N CYS A 416 12.14 -23.36 12.44
CA CYS A 416 11.79 -21.98 12.10
C CYS A 416 12.93 -21.00 12.38
N ALA A 417 13.66 -21.16 13.48
CA ALA A 417 14.63 -20.19 13.98
C ALA A 417 15.76 -19.88 12.99
N GLN A 418 16.13 -20.82 12.12
CA GLN A 418 17.14 -20.59 11.08
C GLN A 418 16.77 -19.41 10.16
N CYS A 419 15.49 -19.22 9.85
CA CYS A 419 15.03 -18.10 9.01
C CYS A 419 14.40 -17.00 9.86
N HIS A 420 13.65 -17.36 10.90
CA HIS A 420 12.83 -16.45 11.70
C HIS A 420 13.45 -16.05 13.04
N SER A 421 14.79 -15.95 13.12
CA SER A 421 15.50 -15.41 14.28
C SER A 421 16.70 -14.59 13.81
N SER A 422 16.86 -13.36 14.31
CA SER A 422 18.12 -12.62 14.10
C SER A 422 19.23 -13.07 15.05
N LYS A 423 18.89 -13.81 16.12
CA LYS A 423 19.85 -14.54 16.94
C LYS A 423 20.29 -15.77 16.16
N GLN A 424 21.51 -15.71 15.62
CA GLN A 424 22.12 -16.71 14.76
C GLN A 424 23.35 -17.33 15.42
N PRO A 425 23.69 -18.61 15.13
CA PRO A 425 24.87 -19.25 15.68
C PRO A 425 26.15 -18.50 15.30
N PRO A 426 27.20 -18.56 16.14
CA PRO A 426 28.51 -18.03 15.81
C PRO A 426 29.01 -18.57 14.46
N ARG A 427 29.66 -17.72 13.66
CA ARG A 427 30.13 -18.06 12.30
C ARG A 427 31.12 -19.23 12.28
N ASP A 428 31.82 -19.49 13.38
CA ASP A 428 32.81 -20.55 13.55
C ASP A 428 32.23 -21.85 14.15
N LEU A 429 30.93 -21.87 14.46
CA LEU A 429 30.25 -23.07 14.95
C LEU A 429 30.10 -24.10 13.82
N SER A 430 30.26 -25.39 14.14
CA SER A 430 30.05 -26.47 13.18
C SER A 430 28.57 -26.61 12.85
N VAL A 431 28.23 -26.91 11.60
CA VAL A 431 26.83 -27.06 11.16
C VAL A 431 26.09 -28.13 11.97
N GLU A 432 26.79 -29.18 12.39
CA GLU A 432 26.26 -30.25 13.23
C GLU A 432 25.79 -29.76 14.61
N ASP A 433 26.35 -28.65 15.09
CA ASP A 433 26.04 -28.06 16.40
C ASP A 433 24.96 -26.96 16.33
N TYR A 434 24.54 -26.54 15.12
CA TYR A 434 23.57 -25.46 14.94
C TYR A 434 22.24 -25.74 15.62
N GLN A 435 21.74 -26.97 15.52
CA GLN A 435 20.45 -27.34 16.10
C GLN A 435 20.46 -27.22 17.63
N ALA A 436 21.55 -27.68 18.28
CA ALA A 436 21.71 -27.55 19.72
C ALA A 436 21.79 -26.09 20.15
N TRP A 437 22.50 -25.26 19.38
CA TRP A 437 22.59 -23.83 19.63
C TRP A 437 21.25 -23.11 19.51
N TYR A 438 20.45 -23.41 18.47
CA TYR A 438 19.11 -22.83 18.33
C TYR A 438 18.19 -23.25 19.47
N GLU A 439 18.25 -24.50 19.92
CA GLU A 439 17.45 -24.97 21.05
C GLU A 439 17.82 -24.21 22.34
N GLU A 440 19.11 -24.03 22.62
CA GLU A 440 19.59 -23.22 23.74
C GLU A 440 19.10 -21.76 23.63
N SER A 441 19.24 -21.15 22.45
CA SER A 441 18.85 -19.76 22.20
C SER A 441 17.35 -19.53 22.40
N VAL A 442 16.49 -20.39 21.85
CA VAL A 442 15.02 -20.25 21.91
C VAL A 442 14.47 -20.57 23.30
N LEU A 443 15.13 -21.47 24.04
CA LEU A 443 14.75 -21.78 25.42
C LEU A 443 15.12 -20.67 26.41
N ALA A 444 16.12 -19.84 26.08
CA ALA A 444 16.55 -18.73 26.92
C ALA A 444 15.39 -17.76 27.22
N ALA A 445 15.38 -17.22 28.44
CA ALA A 445 14.31 -16.32 28.90
C ALA A 445 14.30 -14.98 28.14
N ASP A 446 15.47 -14.56 27.67
CA ASP A 446 15.70 -13.34 26.90
C ASP A 446 15.61 -13.59 25.38
N PHE A 447 15.11 -14.75 24.91
CA PHE A 447 15.09 -15.09 23.49
C PHE A 447 14.49 -13.98 22.61
N LEU A 448 13.40 -13.35 23.03
CA LEU A 448 12.73 -12.28 22.30
C LEU A 448 13.44 -10.91 22.43
N ASP A 449 14.29 -10.73 23.45
CA ASP A 449 15.02 -9.48 23.66
C ASP A 449 16.03 -9.29 22.52
N HIS A 450 15.95 -8.15 21.84
CA HIS A 450 16.79 -7.82 20.66
C HIS A 450 16.76 -8.88 19.55
N ASN A 451 15.69 -9.67 19.47
CA ASN A 451 15.46 -10.58 18.35
C ASN A 451 14.46 -9.96 17.38
N PHE A 452 14.89 -9.74 16.14
CA PHE A 452 14.04 -9.22 15.07
C PHE A 452 13.07 -10.28 14.53
N LEU A 453 13.18 -11.54 14.99
CA LEU A 453 12.38 -12.69 14.54
C LEU A 453 12.41 -12.87 13.02
N SER A 454 13.54 -12.54 12.42
CA SER A 454 13.90 -12.75 11.03
C SER A 454 15.40 -12.56 10.88
N THR A 455 16.02 -13.40 10.03
CA THR A 455 17.38 -13.18 9.56
C THR A 455 17.47 -12.01 8.59
N ASP A 456 16.36 -11.65 7.95
CA ASP A 456 16.27 -10.65 6.86
C ASP A 456 17.13 -11.02 5.63
N GLU A 457 17.64 -12.25 5.59
CA GLU A 457 18.39 -12.84 4.49
C GLU A 457 17.52 -13.06 3.25
N ARG A 458 18.14 -13.03 2.06
CA ARG A 458 17.45 -13.26 0.79
C ARG A 458 17.49 -14.73 0.41
N TYR A 459 16.32 -15.34 0.28
CA TYR A 459 16.14 -16.71 -0.17
C TYR A 459 15.52 -16.76 -1.56
N SER A 460 15.96 -17.72 -2.36
CA SER A 460 15.42 -17.94 -3.71
C SER A 460 13.93 -18.31 -3.65
N ILE A 461 13.15 -17.79 -4.60
CA ILE A 461 11.74 -18.18 -4.79
C ILE A 461 11.56 -19.68 -5.03
N THR A 462 12.59 -20.38 -5.52
CA THR A 462 12.55 -21.84 -5.69
C THR A 462 12.63 -22.59 -4.37
N GLU A 463 13.21 -21.97 -3.34
CA GLU A 463 13.31 -22.54 -1.99
C GLU A 463 12.04 -22.23 -1.18
N ILE A 464 11.62 -20.96 -1.18
CA ILE A 464 10.44 -20.52 -0.42
C ILE A 464 9.13 -21.02 -1.04
N GLY A 465 9.05 -20.99 -2.38
CA GLY A 465 7.93 -21.54 -3.14
C GLY A 465 6.60 -20.77 -3.01
N THR A 466 6.57 -19.58 -2.42
CA THR A 466 5.37 -18.73 -2.39
C THR A 466 5.06 -18.13 -3.76
N ASN A 467 3.96 -17.38 -3.89
CA ASN A 467 3.63 -16.72 -5.16
C ASN A 467 4.80 -15.88 -5.67
N ALA A 468 5.18 -16.03 -6.94
CA ALA A 468 6.41 -15.49 -7.49
C ALA A 468 6.32 -14.03 -7.98
N SER A 469 5.11 -13.45 -8.08
CA SER A 469 4.91 -12.11 -8.68
C SER A 469 5.90 -11.08 -8.13
N ARG A 470 6.03 -10.97 -6.80
CA ARG A 470 6.91 -9.96 -6.20
C ARG A 470 8.37 -10.25 -6.48
N ALA A 471 8.81 -11.50 -6.38
CA ALA A 471 10.20 -11.87 -6.60
C ALA A 471 10.66 -11.52 -8.03
N LEU A 472 9.75 -11.59 -9.00
CA LEU A 472 9.98 -11.34 -10.42
C LEU A 472 9.94 -9.85 -10.82
N GLY A 473 9.62 -8.96 -9.88
CA GLY A 473 9.57 -7.51 -10.14
C GLY A 473 10.87 -6.97 -10.73
N THR A 474 10.78 -6.07 -11.69
CA THR A 474 11.95 -5.60 -12.47
C THR A 474 12.37 -4.18 -12.15
N ASN A 475 11.54 -3.37 -11.49
CA ASN A 475 11.80 -1.94 -11.31
C ASN A 475 13.15 -1.61 -10.64
N ALA A 476 13.64 -2.48 -9.76
CA ALA A 476 14.91 -2.32 -9.06
C ALA A 476 16.12 -2.96 -9.78
N SER A 477 15.92 -3.52 -10.97
CA SER A 477 16.99 -4.09 -11.79
C SER A 477 17.87 -2.99 -12.41
N GLY A 478 19.05 -3.37 -12.88
CA GLY A 478 19.94 -2.44 -13.58
C GLY A 478 19.27 -1.81 -14.80
N GLY A 479 19.37 -0.48 -14.92
CA GLY A 479 18.77 0.27 -16.03
C GLY A 479 17.27 0.58 -15.89
N HIS A 480 16.60 0.10 -14.83
CA HIS A 480 15.18 0.38 -14.59
C HIS A 480 15.00 1.55 -13.61
N ILE A 481 13.73 1.93 -13.39
CA ILE A 481 13.36 3.17 -12.71
C ILE A 481 14.02 3.35 -11.32
N TRP A 482 14.17 2.27 -10.55
CA TRP A 482 14.76 2.30 -9.20
C TRP A 482 16.22 1.88 -9.16
N ASN A 483 16.94 1.95 -10.28
CA ASN A 483 18.36 1.63 -10.33
C ASN A 483 19.18 2.34 -9.24
N ASP A 484 18.96 3.63 -9.02
CA ASP A 484 19.74 4.40 -8.04
C ASP A 484 19.35 4.08 -6.58
N TYR A 485 18.21 3.41 -6.38
CA TYR A 485 17.68 3.02 -5.07
C TYR A 485 17.88 1.53 -4.75
N SER A 486 18.61 0.80 -5.61
CA SER A 486 19.02 -0.57 -5.35
C SER A 486 20.54 -0.73 -5.49
N SER A 487 21.10 -1.57 -4.64
CA SER A 487 22.52 -1.87 -4.61
C SER A 487 22.95 -2.66 -5.85
N LYS A 488 24.26 -2.60 -6.14
CA LYS A 488 24.88 -3.46 -7.14
C LYS A 488 24.83 -4.93 -6.70
N THR A 489 25.11 -5.20 -5.42
CA THR A 489 25.04 -6.56 -4.85
C THR A 489 23.65 -7.20 -5.07
N PHE A 490 22.55 -6.47 -4.88
CA PHE A 490 21.20 -6.98 -5.20
C PHE A 490 21.04 -7.31 -6.69
N LYS A 491 21.46 -6.40 -7.57
CA LYS A 491 21.32 -6.58 -9.04
C LYS A 491 22.15 -7.75 -9.58
N GLU A 492 23.23 -8.11 -8.89
CA GLU A 492 24.15 -9.18 -9.25
C GLU A 492 23.80 -10.52 -8.57
N LEU A 493 22.69 -10.59 -7.82
CA LEU A 493 22.20 -11.86 -7.27
C LEU A 493 22.04 -12.92 -8.37
N PRO A 494 22.48 -14.17 -8.12
CA PRO A 494 22.41 -15.21 -9.14
C PRO A 494 20.95 -15.51 -9.50
N SER A 495 20.67 -15.70 -10.79
CA SER A 495 19.32 -16.10 -11.23
C SER A 495 18.93 -17.46 -10.60
N PRO A 496 17.74 -17.56 -9.98
CA PRO A 496 17.25 -18.82 -9.44
C PRO A 496 17.08 -19.95 -10.47
N ASN A 497 16.90 -21.16 -9.95
CA ASN A 497 16.48 -22.31 -10.74
C ASN A 497 15.08 -22.09 -11.37
N ALA A 498 14.72 -22.95 -12.32
CA ALA A 498 13.38 -22.89 -12.90
C ALA A 498 12.33 -23.30 -11.86
N LEU A 499 11.23 -22.56 -11.82
CA LEU A 499 10.02 -22.87 -11.07
C LEU A 499 9.18 -23.88 -11.82
N GLU A 500 8.55 -24.79 -11.07
CA GLU A 500 7.46 -25.63 -11.55
C GLU A 500 6.15 -25.07 -11.01
N LEU A 501 5.30 -24.55 -11.90
CA LEU A 501 4.08 -23.81 -11.57
C LEU A 501 2.85 -24.56 -12.10
N GLU A 502 1.70 -24.35 -11.48
CA GLU A 502 0.43 -24.89 -11.99
C GLU A 502 0.06 -24.23 -13.33
N ASN A 503 -0.44 -25.04 -14.27
CA ASN A 503 -1.01 -24.52 -15.50
C ASN A 503 -2.54 -24.37 -15.37
N PRO A 504 -3.09 -23.15 -15.24
CA PRO A 504 -4.53 -22.95 -15.07
C PRO A 504 -5.36 -23.29 -16.32
N LEU A 505 -4.70 -23.53 -17.46
CA LEU A 505 -5.34 -23.90 -18.73
C LEU A 505 -5.27 -25.41 -19.01
N LYS A 506 -4.35 -26.13 -18.37
CA LYS A 506 -4.12 -27.58 -18.55
C LYS A 506 -3.65 -28.19 -17.22
N THR A 507 -4.60 -28.53 -16.36
CA THR A 507 -4.33 -28.98 -14.98
C THR A 507 -3.55 -30.29 -14.89
N ASP A 508 -3.42 -31.04 -15.98
CA ASP A 508 -2.59 -32.25 -16.10
C ASP A 508 -1.11 -31.96 -16.41
N GLN A 509 -0.74 -30.68 -16.57
CA GLN A 509 0.61 -30.24 -16.95
C GLN A 509 1.12 -29.13 -16.03
N THR A 510 2.41 -29.13 -15.75
CA THR A 510 3.09 -28.02 -15.06
C THR A 510 3.74 -27.06 -16.06
N LEU A 511 3.84 -25.80 -15.68
CA LEU A 511 4.61 -24.78 -16.38
C LEU A 511 6.02 -24.74 -15.80
N LYS A 512 7.03 -24.80 -16.69
CA LYS A 512 8.41 -24.53 -16.30
C LYS A 512 8.74 -23.09 -16.64
N PHE A 513 9.04 -22.30 -15.62
CA PHE A 513 9.34 -20.89 -15.77
C PHE A 513 10.69 -20.56 -15.14
N ARG A 514 11.60 -19.93 -15.90
CA ARG A 514 12.88 -19.47 -15.36
C ARG A 514 12.82 -17.95 -15.17
N PRO A 515 12.98 -17.43 -13.94
CA PRO A 515 13.13 -16.00 -13.68
C PRO A 515 14.22 -15.38 -14.55
N LYS A 516 13.93 -14.24 -15.20
CA LYS A 516 14.91 -13.51 -16.04
C LYS A 516 15.76 -12.52 -15.24
N THR A 517 15.19 -11.96 -14.18
CA THR A 517 15.77 -10.97 -13.27
C THR A 517 15.88 -11.57 -11.86
N SER A 518 15.97 -10.73 -10.82
CA SER A 518 15.82 -11.13 -9.42
C SER A 518 14.66 -12.14 -9.24
N GLY A 519 14.83 -13.04 -8.29
CA GLY A 519 13.83 -14.04 -7.91
C GLY A 519 14.00 -14.44 -6.45
N TYR A 520 14.10 -13.43 -5.57
CA TYR A 520 14.37 -13.60 -4.15
C TYR A 520 13.29 -12.97 -3.28
N TYR A 521 13.13 -13.51 -2.08
CA TYR A 521 12.41 -12.89 -0.98
C TYR A 521 13.30 -12.78 0.23
N ARG A 522 13.17 -11.67 0.97
CA ARG A 522 13.68 -11.63 2.34
C ARG A 522 12.72 -12.34 3.29
N VAL A 523 13.23 -12.81 4.41
CA VAL A 523 12.39 -13.40 5.46
C VAL A 523 11.57 -12.31 6.18
N PRO A 524 10.24 -12.40 6.27
CA PRO A 524 9.45 -11.46 7.06
C PRO A 524 9.66 -11.70 8.56
N SER A 525 9.68 -10.62 9.34
CA SER A 525 9.69 -10.70 10.81
C SER A 525 8.38 -11.28 11.33
N LEU A 526 8.45 -12.11 12.37
CA LEU A 526 7.29 -12.64 13.08
C LEU A 526 6.87 -11.78 14.29
N ILE A 527 7.51 -10.65 14.54
CA ILE A 527 7.14 -9.76 15.65
C ILE A 527 5.65 -9.40 15.53
N SER A 528 4.89 -9.71 16.59
CA SER A 528 3.47 -9.42 16.68
C SER A 528 2.62 -9.98 15.54
N VAL A 529 3.04 -11.12 14.95
CA VAL A 529 2.37 -11.75 13.80
C VAL A 529 0.91 -12.11 14.06
N TRP A 530 0.51 -12.28 15.33
CA TRP A 530 -0.89 -12.47 15.73
C TRP A 530 -1.82 -11.32 15.29
N SER A 531 -1.27 -10.13 15.07
CA SER A 531 -2.03 -8.92 14.78
C SER A 531 -2.20 -8.60 13.30
N SER A 532 -1.45 -9.25 12.41
CA SER A 532 -1.28 -8.81 11.01
C SER A 532 -1.84 -9.77 9.95
N ALA A 533 -2.52 -10.83 10.36
CA ALA A 533 -3.18 -11.76 9.45
C ALA A 533 -4.23 -11.06 8.56
N PRO A 534 -4.47 -11.52 7.31
CA PRO A 534 -3.94 -12.74 6.67
C PRO A 534 -2.43 -12.74 6.43
N LEU A 535 -1.85 -13.92 6.27
CA LEU A 535 -0.41 -14.14 6.14
C LEU A 535 0.05 -14.28 4.68
N LEU A 536 1.37 -14.45 4.51
CA LEU A 536 2.15 -14.37 3.27
C LEU A 536 2.25 -12.95 2.69
N LEU A 537 3.11 -12.79 1.68
CA LEU A 537 3.47 -11.49 1.11
C LEU A 537 2.30 -10.71 0.53
N ASN A 538 1.21 -11.39 0.15
CA ASN A 538 0.04 -10.88 -0.59
C ASN A 538 -1.27 -11.09 0.19
N ASN A 539 -1.24 -11.37 1.50
CA ASN A 539 -2.41 -11.62 2.34
C ASN A 539 -3.35 -12.73 1.78
N SER A 540 -2.77 -13.79 1.21
CA SER A 540 -3.53 -14.86 0.56
C SER A 540 -3.85 -16.04 1.48
N VAL A 541 -3.15 -16.20 2.60
CA VAL A 541 -3.37 -17.30 3.55
C VAL A 541 -4.08 -16.77 4.79
N GLY A 542 -5.34 -17.15 4.93
CA GLY A 542 -6.14 -16.83 6.11
C GLY A 542 -7.32 -15.92 5.83
N LYS A 543 -8.24 -15.86 6.79
CA LYS A 543 -9.45 -15.04 6.73
C LYS A 543 -9.15 -13.57 6.99
N PHE A 544 -9.64 -12.71 6.11
CA PHE A 544 -9.78 -11.28 6.41
C PHE A 544 -11.09 -11.04 7.18
N THR A 545 -10.99 -10.68 8.46
CA THR A 545 -12.17 -10.47 9.32
C THR A 545 -12.74 -9.06 9.20
N GLY A 546 -11.90 -8.06 8.89
CA GLY A 546 -12.29 -6.65 8.89
C GLY A 546 -12.59 -6.08 10.29
N ASP A 547 -12.36 -6.87 11.34
CA ASP A 547 -12.58 -6.49 12.74
C ASP A 547 -11.23 -6.19 13.42
N PRO A 548 -11.00 -4.96 13.89
CA PRO A 548 -9.76 -4.58 14.55
C PRO A 548 -9.64 -4.98 16.01
N SER A 549 -10.69 -5.56 16.60
CA SER A 549 -10.66 -6.09 17.95
C SER A 549 -9.62 -7.21 18.11
N VAL A 550 -9.20 -7.47 19.36
CA VAL A 550 -8.31 -8.60 19.67
C VAL A 550 -8.93 -9.92 19.21
N ALA A 551 -10.24 -10.09 19.38
CA ALA A 551 -10.94 -11.30 18.95
C ALA A 551 -10.93 -11.47 17.43
N GLY A 552 -11.20 -10.40 16.67
CA GLY A 552 -11.17 -10.40 15.21
C GLY A 552 -9.76 -10.68 14.64
N ARG A 553 -8.71 -10.16 15.29
CA ARG A 553 -7.32 -10.45 14.93
C ARG A 553 -6.94 -11.90 15.25
N MET A 554 -7.33 -12.41 16.42
CA MET A 554 -7.06 -13.79 16.80
C MET A 554 -7.82 -14.80 15.93
N GLU A 555 -9.03 -14.48 15.50
CA GLU A 555 -9.75 -15.29 14.50
C GLU A 555 -8.97 -15.34 13.17
N ALA A 556 -8.53 -14.19 12.66
CA ALA A 556 -7.72 -14.11 11.44
C ALA A 556 -6.39 -14.86 11.58
N PHE A 557 -5.67 -14.67 12.68
CA PHE A 557 -4.40 -15.34 12.96
C PHE A 557 -4.56 -16.86 13.06
N ASN A 558 -5.55 -17.35 13.81
CA ASN A 558 -5.76 -18.79 13.99
C ASN A 558 -6.08 -19.47 12.64
N ASP A 559 -6.96 -18.89 11.81
CA ASP A 559 -7.25 -19.42 10.47
C ASP A 559 -6.00 -19.39 9.58
N ALA A 560 -5.25 -18.28 9.59
CA ALA A 560 -4.06 -18.12 8.77
C ALA A 560 -2.92 -19.07 9.16
N ILE A 561 -2.59 -19.17 10.46
CA ILE A 561 -1.48 -20.00 10.93
C ILE A 561 -1.81 -21.49 10.81
N GLU A 562 -3.08 -21.87 10.98
CA GLU A 562 -3.56 -23.22 10.69
C GLU A 562 -3.40 -23.52 9.19
N LYS A 563 -3.89 -22.67 8.29
CA LYS A 563 -3.69 -22.87 6.85
C LYS A 563 -2.23 -22.84 6.44
N LEU A 564 -1.37 -22.12 7.17
CA LEU A 564 0.07 -22.11 6.92
C LEU A 564 0.69 -23.49 7.21
N LEU A 565 0.38 -24.09 8.36
CA LEU A 565 0.94 -25.37 8.82
C LEU A 565 0.19 -26.62 8.30
N TRP A 566 -1.04 -26.46 7.81
CA TRP A 566 -1.82 -27.49 7.12
C TRP A 566 -2.20 -26.99 5.71
N PRO A 567 -1.28 -27.05 4.73
CA PRO A 567 -1.50 -26.52 3.39
C PRO A 567 -2.71 -27.12 2.68
N GLU A 568 -3.11 -28.35 3.01
CA GLU A 568 -4.31 -29.00 2.51
C GLU A 568 -5.63 -28.34 2.95
N LYS A 569 -5.58 -27.45 3.95
CA LYS A 569 -6.73 -26.62 4.38
C LYS A 569 -6.79 -25.28 3.66
N ARG A 570 -5.82 -24.97 2.78
CA ARG A 570 -5.81 -23.72 2.00
C ARG A 570 -6.88 -23.76 0.92
N ASP A 571 -7.33 -22.58 0.52
CA ASP A 571 -8.47 -22.40 -0.38
C ASP A 571 -8.09 -22.59 -1.87
N HIS A 572 -6.79 -22.72 -2.17
CA HIS A 572 -6.24 -22.82 -3.53
C HIS A 572 -6.67 -21.64 -4.40
N VAL A 573 -6.22 -20.46 -3.97
CA VAL A 573 -6.72 -19.18 -4.48
C VAL A 573 -6.12 -18.88 -5.86
N ILE A 574 -6.97 -18.88 -6.88
CA ILE A 574 -6.69 -18.29 -8.20
C ILE A 574 -7.66 -17.14 -8.42
N LYS A 575 -7.14 -15.92 -8.52
CA LYS A 575 -7.96 -14.72 -8.80
C LYS A 575 -8.54 -14.81 -10.21
N ARG A 576 -9.86 -14.71 -10.31
CA ARG A 576 -10.61 -14.79 -11.58
C ARG A 576 -11.60 -13.64 -11.68
N THR A 577 -11.85 -13.18 -12.90
CA THR A 577 -12.91 -12.19 -13.18
C THR A 577 -14.26 -12.71 -12.69
N ARG A 578 -14.98 -11.90 -11.92
CA ARG A 578 -16.29 -12.24 -11.34
C ARG A 578 -17.45 -12.02 -12.30
N GLN A 579 -17.21 -11.26 -13.36
CA GLN A 579 -18.16 -10.91 -14.42
C GLN A 579 -17.42 -10.74 -15.75
N ASP A 580 -18.16 -10.62 -16.84
CA ASP A 580 -17.61 -10.16 -18.11
C ASP A 580 -17.09 -8.73 -17.93
N THR A 581 -15.86 -8.50 -18.35
CA THR A 581 -15.19 -7.20 -18.24
C THR A 581 -14.70 -6.75 -19.60
N GLN A 582 -14.46 -5.45 -19.75
CA GLN A 582 -13.96 -4.82 -20.94
C GLN A 582 -12.54 -4.32 -20.65
N LEU A 583 -11.59 -4.83 -21.42
CA LEU A 583 -10.24 -4.29 -21.49
C LEU A 583 -10.17 -3.31 -22.65
N ASP A 584 -10.01 -2.03 -22.33
CA ASP A 584 -9.73 -1.03 -23.36
C ASP A 584 -8.28 -1.19 -23.83
N LEU A 585 -8.09 -1.57 -25.10
CA LEU A 585 -6.75 -1.78 -25.66
C LEU A 585 -5.95 -0.49 -25.71
N LYS A 586 -6.62 0.67 -25.78
CA LYS A 586 -5.96 1.98 -25.76
C LYS A 586 -5.30 2.19 -24.40
N SER A 587 -6.02 1.80 -23.36
CA SER A 587 -5.62 1.93 -21.96
C SER A 587 -4.35 1.13 -21.59
N ILE A 588 -4.02 0.10 -22.37
CA ILE A 588 -2.81 -0.71 -22.22
C ILE A 588 -1.87 -0.60 -23.43
N GLY A 589 -2.09 0.37 -24.32
CA GLY A 589 -1.18 0.65 -25.42
C GLY A 589 -1.26 -0.24 -26.66
N LEU A 590 -2.27 -1.10 -26.75
CA LEU A 590 -2.44 -2.09 -27.83
C LEU A 590 -3.38 -1.63 -28.96
N GLY A 591 -3.48 -0.31 -29.19
CA GLY A 591 -4.30 0.30 -30.25
C GLY A 591 -5.72 0.64 -29.79
N ALA A 592 -6.66 0.82 -30.73
CA ALA A 592 -8.04 1.22 -30.42
C ALA A 592 -8.99 0.02 -30.31
N GLY A 593 -9.97 0.11 -29.43
CA GLY A 593 -11.05 -0.88 -29.27
C GLY A 593 -11.07 -1.50 -27.89
N LYS A 594 -12.12 -2.26 -27.60
CA LYS A 594 -12.28 -3.01 -26.35
C LYS A 594 -12.31 -4.50 -26.65
N VAL A 595 -11.69 -5.28 -25.76
CA VAL A 595 -11.79 -6.74 -25.78
C VAL A 595 -12.53 -7.17 -24.53
N THR A 596 -13.53 -8.02 -24.71
CA THR A 596 -14.21 -8.63 -23.57
C THR A 596 -13.31 -9.70 -22.96
N VAL A 597 -13.02 -9.57 -21.67
CA VAL A 597 -12.40 -10.60 -20.84
C VAL A 597 -13.54 -11.32 -20.12
N PRO A 598 -13.84 -12.58 -20.49
CA PRO A 598 -15.00 -13.28 -19.96
C PRO A 598 -14.91 -13.53 -18.46
N GLN A 599 -16.05 -13.67 -17.80
CA GLN A 599 -16.15 -14.17 -16.43
C GLN A 599 -15.38 -15.50 -16.25
N GLY A 600 -14.69 -15.66 -15.12
CA GLY A 600 -13.93 -16.86 -14.76
C GLY A 600 -12.51 -16.90 -15.33
N THR A 601 -12.10 -15.89 -16.10
CA THR A 601 -10.74 -15.79 -16.65
C THR A 601 -9.74 -15.52 -15.51
N PRO A 602 -8.63 -16.27 -15.40
CA PRO A 602 -7.56 -15.93 -14.44
C PRO A 602 -7.06 -14.50 -14.68
N ALA A 603 -7.16 -13.63 -13.68
CA ALA A 603 -6.88 -12.20 -13.83
C ALA A 603 -5.43 -11.96 -14.30
N LYS A 604 -4.47 -12.67 -13.70
CA LYS A 604 -3.03 -12.63 -14.06
C LYS A 604 -2.73 -13.07 -15.49
N LEU A 605 -3.63 -13.78 -16.18
CA LEU A 605 -3.42 -14.19 -17.57
C LEU A 605 -3.40 -12.97 -18.50
N VAL A 606 -4.14 -11.94 -18.11
CA VAL A 606 -4.25 -10.66 -18.82
C VAL A 606 -3.39 -9.59 -18.15
N ALA A 607 -3.40 -9.52 -16.82
CA ALA A 607 -2.69 -8.46 -16.08
C ALA A 607 -1.15 -8.57 -16.18
N ASN A 608 -0.60 -9.77 -16.36
CA ASN A 608 0.85 -10.00 -16.43
C ASN A 608 1.37 -10.10 -17.87
N LEU A 609 0.79 -9.31 -18.77
CA LEU A 609 1.19 -9.27 -20.18
C LEU A 609 1.96 -8.00 -20.44
N ASP A 610 3.20 -8.13 -20.92
CA ASP A 610 3.94 -7.01 -21.46
C ASP A 610 3.41 -6.69 -22.87
N PRO A 611 2.80 -5.52 -23.11
CA PRO A 611 2.21 -5.14 -24.39
C PRO A 611 3.22 -5.17 -25.54
N ASN A 612 4.52 -4.98 -25.28
CA ASN A 612 5.56 -5.07 -26.30
C ASN A 612 5.83 -6.50 -26.78
N ASN A 613 5.40 -7.49 -25.99
CA ASN A 613 5.58 -8.91 -26.26
C ASN A 613 4.27 -9.65 -26.60
N VAL A 614 3.13 -8.95 -26.61
CA VAL A 614 1.84 -9.53 -26.98
C VAL A 614 1.79 -9.79 -28.50
N PRO A 615 1.47 -11.02 -28.96
CA PRO A 615 1.40 -11.31 -30.38
C PRO A 615 0.26 -10.53 -31.06
N LEU A 616 0.48 -10.09 -32.31
CA LEU A 616 -0.53 -9.45 -33.18
C LEU A 616 -1.90 -10.17 -33.22
N ALA A 617 -1.96 -11.47 -32.93
CA ALA A 617 -3.19 -12.24 -32.82
C ALA A 617 -4.14 -11.76 -31.70
N PHE A 618 -3.62 -11.15 -30.63
CA PHE A 618 -4.43 -10.55 -29.57
C PHE A 618 -5.09 -9.24 -30.02
N ILE A 619 -4.35 -8.47 -30.83
CA ILE A 619 -4.81 -7.26 -31.53
C ILE A 619 -5.84 -7.61 -32.62
N ALA A 620 -5.87 -8.87 -33.10
CA ALA A 620 -6.81 -9.33 -34.13
C ALA A 620 -8.19 -9.77 -33.60
N VAL A 621 -8.38 -9.93 -32.28
CA VAL A 621 -9.69 -10.29 -31.70
C VAL A 621 -10.75 -9.19 -31.91
N PRO A 622 -10.45 -7.89 -31.71
CA PRO A 622 -11.35 -6.80 -32.11
C PRO A 622 -11.64 -6.76 -33.63
N LEU A 623 -10.68 -7.17 -34.48
CA LEU A 623 -10.89 -7.24 -35.93
C LEU A 623 -11.99 -8.24 -36.31
N LEU A 624 -12.22 -9.29 -35.53
CA LEU A 624 -13.34 -10.24 -35.72
C LEU A 624 -14.73 -9.60 -35.48
N GLN A 625 -14.80 -8.49 -34.75
CA GLN A 625 -16.02 -7.73 -34.52
C GLN A 625 -16.29 -6.70 -35.62
N GLN A 626 -15.38 -6.49 -36.58
CA GLN A 626 -15.61 -5.60 -37.72
C GLN A 626 -16.54 -6.24 -38.77
N PRO A 627 -17.43 -5.46 -39.43
CA PRO A 627 -18.43 -5.97 -40.37
C PRO A 627 -17.88 -6.76 -41.57
N LEU A 628 -16.63 -6.51 -41.95
CA LEU A 628 -15.98 -7.14 -43.10
C LEU A 628 -15.42 -8.53 -42.76
N VAL A 629 -14.98 -8.71 -41.51
CA VAL A 629 -14.44 -9.98 -41.01
C VAL A 629 -15.56 -10.91 -40.53
N SER A 630 -16.63 -10.37 -39.95
CA SER A 630 -17.85 -11.15 -39.68
C SER A 630 -18.45 -11.75 -40.96
N ARG A 631 -18.31 -11.06 -42.10
CA ARG A 631 -18.65 -11.61 -43.43
C ARG A 631 -17.72 -12.75 -43.88
N LEU A 632 -16.42 -12.69 -43.58
CA LEU A 632 -15.46 -13.76 -43.89
C LEU A 632 -15.67 -14.99 -42.97
N VAL A 633 -16.00 -14.77 -41.70
CA VAL A 633 -16.37 -15.82 -40.74
C VAL A 633 -17.71 -16.46 -41.13
N ALA A 634 -18.70 -15.66 -41.56
CA ALA A 634 -19.96 -16.17 -42.13
C ALA A 634 -19.76 -16.92 -43.45
N ALA A 635 -18.67 -16.63 -44.19
CA ALA A 635 -18.25 -17.35 -45.39
C ALA A 635 -17.40 -18.61 -45.10
N GLY A 636 -17.23 -19.00 -43.83
CA GLY A 636 -16.58 -20.27 -43.45
C GLY A 636 -15.06 -20.22 -43.30
N VAL A 637 -14.44 -19.03 -43.32
CA VAL A 637 -13.00 -18.87 -43.08
C VAL A 637 -12.74 -18.64 -41.58
N ASN A 638 -12.28 -19.67 -40.86
CA ASN A 638 -11.83 -19.54 -39.47
C ASN A 638 -10.45 -18.86 -39.42
N ILE A 639 -10.37 -17.65 -38.87
CA ILE A 639 -9.11 -16.87 -38.82
C ILE A 639 -8.25 -17.26 -37.61
N LEU A 640 -8.86 -17.73 -36.51
CA LEU A 640 -8.16 -18.31 -35.34
C LEU A 640 -8.99 -19.46 -34.75
N PRO A 641 -8.41 -20.64 -34.46
CA PRO A 641 -9.13 -21.72 -33.79
C PRO A 641 -9.57 -21.34 -32.37
N LYS A 642 -10.81 -21.68 -31.97
CA LYS A 642 -11.26 -21.59 -30.57
C LYS A 642 -10.26 -22.36 -29.69
N GLY A 643 -9.73 -21.70 -28.65
CA GLY A 643 -8.79 -22.30 -27.68
C GLY A 643 -7.30 -22.01 -27.92
N TRP A 644 -6.91 -21.29 -28.98
CA TRP A 644 -5.49 -21.01 -29.26
C TRP A 644 -4.94 -19.74 -28.57
N VAL A 645 -5.83 -18.82 -28.19
CA VAL A 645 -5.48 -17.50 -27.66
C VAL A 645 -4.89 -17.57 -26.24
N ALA A 646 -5.51 -18.33 -25.33
CA ALA A 646 -5.05 -18.42 -23.94
C ALA A 646 -3.65 -19.06 -23.78
N PRO A 647 -3.30 -20.16 -24.51
CA PRO A 647 -1.93 -20.68 -24.50
C PRO A 647 -0.87 -19.69 -25.02
N LEU A 648 -1.21 -18.83 -25.98
CA LEU A 648 -0.30 -17.80 -26.47
C LEU A 648 -0.07 -16.71 -25.43
N LEU A 649 -1.11 -16.28 -24.73
CA LEU A 649 -0.97 -15.35 -23.60
C LEU A 649 -0.08 -15.92 -22.52
N LEU A 650 -0.33 -17.17 -22.13
CA LEU A 650 0.42 -17.83 -21.09
C LEU A 650 1.92 -17.91 -21.43
N LYS A 651 2.26 -18.07 -22.71
CA LYS A 651 3.65 -18.07 -23.19
C LYS A 651 4.34 -16.71 -23.04
N GLN A 652 3.58 -15.61 -23.11
CA GLN A 652 4.09 -14.23 -23.01
C GLN A 652 3.89 -13.62 -21.63
N ASN A 653 3.36 -14.40 -20.69
CA ASN A 653 3.11 -13.94 -19.33
C ASN A 653 4.44 -13.73 -18.59
N THR A 654 4.63 -12.55 -18.02
CA THR A 654 5.87 -12.12 -17.35
C THR A 654 6.05 -12.79 -15.98
N ALA A 655 4.94 -13.21 -15.35
CA ALA A 655 4.91 -13.89 -14.06
C ALA A 655 3.75 -14.92 -14.01
N PRO A 656 3.91 -16.11 -14.63
CA PRO A 656 2.83 -17.09 -14.82
C PRO A 656 2.55 -17.93 -13.56
N ASP A 657 2.49 -17.28 -12.39
CA ASP A 657 2.18 -17.91 -11.11
C ASP A 657 0.81 -17.46 -10.59
N PHE A 658 -0.18 -18.31 -10.82
CA PHE A 658 -1.60 -18.00 -10.64
C PHE A 658 -2.15 -18.35 -9.27
N VAL A 659 -1.46 -19.21 -8.52
CA VAL A 659 -1.91 -19.65 -7.19
C VAL A 659 -1.34 -18.69 -6.17
N GLU A 660 -2.22 -17.95 -5.51
CA GLU A 660 -1.84 -16.84 -4.62
C GLU A 660 -1.34 -17.33 -3.25
N ASP A 661 -1.84 -18.48 -2.78
CA ASP A 661 -1.71 -19.00 -1.42
C ASP A 661 -0.82 -20.26 -1.32
N ARG A 662 0.00 -20.54 -2.35
CA ARG A 662 0.95 -21.67 -2.32
C ARG A 662 2.25 -21.35 -1.58
N GLY A 663 3.06 -22.38 -1.32
CA GLY A 663 4.43 -22.25 -0.82
C GLY A 663 4.54 -22.16 0.70
N HIS A 664 5.77 -21.94 1.18
CA HIS A 664 6.09 -21.89 2.60
C HIS A 664 5.59 -23.14 3.33
N VAL A 665 6.16 -24.30 3.00
CA VAL A 665 5.74 -25.62 3.50
C VAL A 665 6.60 -26.13 4.67
N PHE A 666 7.40 -25.26 5.27
CA PHE A 666 8.24 -25.58 6.42
C PHE A 666 7.38 -25.89 7.65
N GLY A 667 7.69 -26.99 8.35
CA GLY A 667 6.93 -27.47 9.51
C GLY A 667 5.60 -28.14 9.20
N THR A 668 5.26 -28.36 7.93
CA THR A 668 3.96 -28.96 7.52
C THR A 668 3.92 -30.48 7.70
N ASP A 669 5.08 -31.12 7.85
CA ASP A 669 5.27 -32.54 8.13
C ASP A 669 5.22 -32.89 9.62
N LEU A 670 5.19 -31.88 10.50
CA LEU A 670 5.03 -32.06 11.93
C LEU A 670 3.68 -32.74 12.27
N PRO A 671 3.63 -33.59 13.30
CA PRO A 671 2.37 -34.10 13.85
C PRO A 671 1.42 -32.96 14.26
N ASP A 672 0.11 -33.21 14.23
CA ASP A 672 -0.90 -32.18 14.56
C ASP A 672 -0.69 -31.56 15.95
N GLU A 673 -0.37 -32.38 16.96
CA GLU A 673 -0.08 -31.90 18.32
C GLU A 673 1.16 -31.01 18.39
N ASP A 674 2.16 -31.26 17.53
CA ASP A 674 3.39 -30.49 17.46
C ASP A 674 3.12 -29.14 16.80
N LYS A 675 2.36 -29.12 15.70
CA LYS A 675 1.93 -27.87 15.05
C LYS A 675 1.14 -26.99 16.01
N GLN A 676 0.24 -27.56 16.81
CA GLN A 676 -0.51 -26.81 17.82
C GLN A 676 0.42 -26.22 18.90
N ALA A 677 1.38 -27.00 19.42
CA ALA A 677 2.36 -26.50 20.38
C ALA A 677 3.24 -25.37 19.80
N LEU A 678 3.64 -25.49 18.53
CA LEU A 678 4.37 -24.45 17.80
C LEU A 678 3.54 -23.16 17.70
N ILE A 679 2.25 -23.25 17.35
CA ILE A 679 1.33 -22.10 17.31
C ILE A 679 1.25 -21.41 18.66
N GLU A 680 1.12 -22.16 19.76
CA GLU A 680 1.06 -21.58 21.11
C GLU A 680 2.31 -20.76 21.44
N PHE A 681 3.50 -21.18 20.97
CA PHE A 681 4.70 -20.38 21.14
C PHE A 681 4.72 -19.13 20.24
N ILE A 682 4.31 -19.26 18.96
CA ILE A 682 4.26 -18.12 18.02
C ILE A 682 3.33 -17.00 18.51
N LYS A 683 2.24 -17.33 19.22
CA LYS A 683 1.36 -16.33 19.84
C LYS A 683 2.05 -15.39 20.84
N THR A 684 3.24 -15.76 21.33
CA THR A 684 4.01 -14.95 22.29
C THR A 684 4.88 -13.86 21.66
N PHE A 685 5.01 -13.87 20.32
CA PHE A 685 5.92 -12.98 19.56
C PHE A 685 5.41 -11.54 19.41
#